data_AF-A0A257RJ67-F1
#
_entry.id   AF-A0A257RJ67-F1
#
_cell.length_a   1.000
_cell.length_b   1.000
_cell.length_c   1.000
_cell.angle_alpha   90.00
_cell.angle_beta   90.00
_cell.angle_gamma   90.00
#
_symmetry.space_group_name_H-M   'P 1'
#
loop_
_entity.id
_entity.type
_entity.pdbx_description
1 polymer ?
#
loop_
_entity_poly.entity_id
_entity_poly.type
_entity_poly.pdbx_seq_one_letter_code
_entity_poly.pdbx_strand_id
1 'polypeptide(L)'
;MCVIDGGPLRDPAGEGDRRPRPGRGLRADALARPGSPQPGRRGRPGRRRARPEASAGLLQHRAHGPARAGRGGGDPARGRGRPLARRRTRAHQVRPVPRRGRGPPRRVHDDDRRDPGAPAPPARARRGDGGGPRGPRGLPTVLAVRERARHVPRRGRRRARVGGRGRARRARGRGGRTRAHGPRDPARPGHARGPPGAGPRPGAPGRGARRVRRPRDRRVAAGLAPARCRRSPRVSRRVVPTAAGEVRARASALLETHRLAAIVPHDEGTRLKVVYVFLAGPPDDRVELEVLLDAVAPSVPSLADLSFPAGRFERAMRDGFGVEPVGHPNPRPLSRHGHWPAGYHPLRRDAGPRPPLASDTAPFPFSPVEGTGVYEIPVGPVHAGLIEPGHFRFSVVGETILKMTPRLWFVLRGLERLAEGCTPERLVELAERVSGDSAVAHGVAAALALEEALGIDPGPAVSRVRASLLELERVTRHVAGIGALANDVGLSVAHARALTLVERLSRHGAELTGHRLLRGVARPGTGTLRAPLDGVLYREVAERVDELVGSVLANTVAVDRFGGTAVLCAEEARRLGTLGVVARASGLGVDARVEHPFAPSPPTRVSGGGDVRARFDQRLGEVRDSLAWLERVAAGDEVVGPSPSRSRDGAGLGVVEGWRGAVVHRVTLDGGRVARWSVTDPSFLNWPALALALRDTIVPDFPVANKSFDLSYAGNDL
;
A
#
# COMPACT_ATOMS: atom_id res chain seq x y z
N MET A 1 29.03 -24.43 -12.90
CA MET A 1 30.18 -24.91 -12.10
C MET A 1 31.25 -23.82 -12.04
N CYS A 2 31.46 -23.26 -10.85
CA CYS A 2 32.74 -22.80 -10.31
C CYS A 2 32.51 -22.80 -8.80
N VAL A 3 33.31 -23.57 -8.07
CA VAL A 3 33.09 -23.84 -6.64
C VAL A 3 33.86 -22.80 -5.82
N ILE A 4 33.20 -22.20 -4.83
CA ILE A 4 33.84 -21.48 -3.72
C ILE A 4 33.16 -21.98 -2.46
N ASP A 5 33.96 -22.53 -1.54
CA ASP A 5 33.49 -23.29 -0.39
C ASP A 5 32.86 -22.45 0.72
N GLY A 6 31.97 -23.12 1.44
CA GLY A 6 31.09 -22.55 2.45
C GLY A 6 31.75 -22.00 3.72
N GLY A 7 31.02 -21.06 4.32
CA GLY A 7 31.20 -20.61 5.69
C GLY A 7 29.97 -19.80 6.12
N PRO A 8 29.27 -20.17 7.22
CA PRO A 8 28.19 -19.34 7.73
C PRO A 8 28.77 -18.06 8.35
N LEU A 9 28.17 -16.91 8.02
CA LEU A 9 28.49 -15.63 8.63
C LEU A 9 28.21 -15.68 10.15
N ARG A 10 29.28 -15.77 10.94
CA ARG A 10 29.22 -15.57 12.40
C ARG A 10 29.15 -14.08 12.72
N ASP A 11 28.32 -13.77 13.70
CA ASP A 11 28.15 -12.43 14.27
C ASP A 11 29.38 -12.05 15.14
N PRO A 12 30.04 -10.90 14.93
CA PRO A 12 31.23 -10.51 15.70
C PRO A 12 30.84 -9.86 17.05
N ALA A 13 30.27 -10.65 17.95
CA ALA A 13 29.96 -10.23 19.32
C ALA A 13 30.08 -11.40 20.31
N GLY A 14 31.31 -11.75 20.71
CA GLY A 14 31.51 -12.87 21.63
C GLY A 14 32.94 -13.15 22.03
N GLU A 15 33.57 -12.28 22.81
CA GLU A 15 34.61 -12.69 23.76
C GLU A 15 34.84 -11.65 24.88
N GLY A 16 34.91 -12.12 26.13
CA GLY A 16 35.51 -11.39 27.25
C GLY A 16 34.60 -10.53 28.13
N ASP A 17 33.95 -11.14 29.12
CA ASP A 17 33.77 -10.48 30.44
C ASP A 17 34.40 -11.34 31.55
N ARG A 18 35.62 -10.96 31.94
CA ARG A 18 36.29 -11.46 33.15
C ARG A 18 36.01 -10.47 34.28
N ARG A 19 35.16 -10.89 35.23
CA ARG A 19 34.88 -10.17 36.48
C ARG A 19 36.14 -9.57 37.14
N PRO A 20 36.16 -8.26 37.46
CA PRO A 20 37.11 -7.72 38.44
C PRO A 20 36.55 -7.84 39.87
N ARG A 21 37.42 -8.25 40.81
CA ARG A 21 37.16 -8.18 42.27
C ARG A 21 37.45 -6.76 42.79
N PRO A 22 36.86 -6.33 43.93
CA PRO A 22 37.09 -5.00 44.48
C PRO A 22 38.45 -4.88 45.19
N GLY A 23 39.22 -3.83 44.85
CA GLY A 23 40.45 -3.43 45.54
C GLY A 23 40.21 -2.24 46.48
N ARG A 24 40.78 -2.27 47.69
CA ARG A 24 40.60 -1.23 48.72
C ARG A 24 41.53 -0.03 48.50
N GLY A 25 40.95 1.17 48.56
CA GLY A 25 41.35 2.29 49.44
C GLY A 25 42.70 3.00 49.27
N LEU A 26 42.64 4.34 49.36
CA LEU A 26 43.53 5.16 50.20
C LEU A 26 42.91 6.57 50.40
N ARG A 27 43.23 7.22 51.52
CA ARG A 27 42.86 8.63 51.85
C ARG A 27 43.85 9.57 51.13
N ALA A 28 43.54 10.82 50.75
CA ALA A 28 43.63 12.03 51.59
C ALA A 28 43.70 13.26 50.64
N ASP A 29 43.32 14.51 50.98
CA ASP A 29 42.32 14.99 51.95
C ASP A 29 41.95 16.48 51.70
N ALA A 30 41.07 17.03 52.55
CA ALA A 30 40.83 18.43 52.97
C ALA A 30 41.30 19.67 52.12
N LEU A 31 40.36 20.60 51.91
CA LEU A 31 40.37 21.93 52.58
C LEU A 31 38.99 22.61 52.52
N ALA A 32 38.72 23.55 53.42
CA ALA A 32 37.36 23.96 53.80
C ALA A 32 37.07 25.47 53.63
N ARG A 33 35.83 25.77 53.16
CA ARG A 33 34.88 26.79 53.69
C ARG A 33 35.31 28.29 53.68
N PRO A 34 34.44 29.25 54.12
CA PRO A 34 33.10 29.57 53.61
C PRO A 34 32.89 31.11 53.41
N GLY A 35 31.71 31.58 52.96
CA GLY A 35 31.41 33.02 53.01
C GLY A 35 30.03 33.51 52.51
N SER A 36 29.10 33.69 53.43
CA SER A 36 27.85 34.50 53.35
C SER A 36 27.75 35.24 54.70
N PRO A 37 27.17 36.47 54.86
CA PRO A 37 25.77 36.78 54.49
C PRO A 37 25.36 38.27 54.22
N GLN A 38 24.17 38.47 53.58
CA GLN A 38 23.08 39.48 53.83
C GLN A 38 23.35 40.99 54.21
N PRO A 39 22.32 41.88 54.33
CA PRO A 39 21.04 42.06 53.62
C PRO A 39 20.76 43.54 53.17
N GLY A 40 19.68 43.81 52.43
CA GLY A 40 19.22 45.18 52.10
C GLY A 40 17.69 45.26 51.81
N ARG A 41 17.03 46.39 52.12
CA ARG A 41 15.56 46.48 52.32
C ARG A 41 14.85 47.56 51.45
N ARG A 42 13.58 47.27 51.13
CA ARG A 42 12.42 48.19 50.87
C ARG A 42 12.28 48.95 49.53
N GLY A 43 11.10 48.77 48.92
CA GLY A 43 10.43 49.66 47.95
C GLY A 43 8.97 49.21 47.76
N ARG A 44 7.97 50.12 47.72
CA ARG A 44 6.52 49.82 47.69
C ARG A 44 5.87 50.15 46.32
N PRO A 45 4.60 49.76 46.03
CA PRO A 45 4.19 49.39 44.67
C PRO A 45 3.39 50.44 43.86
N GLY A 46 3.40 50.28 42.53
CA GLY A 46 2.47 50.90 41.57
C GLY A 46 1.34 49.96 41.13
N ARG A 47 0.17 50.50 40.77
CA ARG A 47 -1.09 49.76 40.47
C ARG A 47 -1.44 49.76 38.97
N ARG A 48 -2.42 48.88 38.59
CA ARG A 48 -3.25 48.86 37.35
C ARG A 48 -2.52 48.34 36.08
N ARG A 49 -3.13 47.58 35.16
CA ARG A 49 -4.54 47.13 34.89
C ARG A 49 -4.50 45.66 34.38
N ALA A 50 -5.67 45.00 34.27
CA ALA A 50 -5.81 43.58 33.90
C ALA A 50 -6.75 43.33 32.71
N ARG A 51 -6.81 42.06 32.25
CA ARG A 51 -7.76 41.39 31.30
C ARG A 51 -7.32 41.32 29.82
N PRO A 52 -7.80 40.31 29.05
CA PRO A 52 -7.89 38.88 29.40
C PRO A 52 -7.52 37.93 28.23
N GLU A 53 -7.53 36.62 28.49
CA GLU A 53 -7.42 35.55 27.50
C GLU A 53 -8.66 35.45 26.60
N ALA A 54 -8.50 34.84 25.41
CA ALA A 54 -9.61 34.51 24.51
C ALA A 54 -9.46 33.08 23.96
N SER A 55 -10.34 32.18 24.41
CA SER A 55 -10.56 30.85 23.84
C SER A 55 -11.76 30.91 22.89
N ALA A 56 -11.66 30.30 21.70
CA ALA A 56 -12.77 30.25 20.75
C ALA A 56 -12.91 28.85 20.12
N GLY A 57 -13.92 28.10 20.56
CA GLY A 57 -14.48 27.00 19.78
C GLY A 57 -15.53 27.55 18.80
N LEU A 58 -15.65 26.94 17.63
CA LEU A 58 -16.54 27.42 16.56
C LEU A 58 -17.56 26.34 16.18
N LEU A 59 -18.84 26.64 16.45
CA LEU A 59 -20.00 25.91 15.96
C LEU A 59 -20.56 26.56 14.69
N GLN A 60 -21.28 25.75 13.91
CA GLN A 60 -21.91 26.13 12.65
C GLN A 60 -23.08 27.10 12.84
N HIS A 61 -23.40 27.92 11.83
CA HIS A 61 -24.81 28.20 11.47
C HIS A 61 -24.97 28.75 10.04
N ARG A 62 -26.11 28.43 9.40
CA ARG A 62 -26.64 29.06 8.17
C ARG A 62 -27.53 30.26 8.53
N ALA A 63 -27.64 31.24 7.63
CA ALA A 63 -28.76 32.20 7.58
C ALA A 63 -28.99 32.76 6.15
N HIS A 64 -30.17 33.32 5.88
CA HIS A 64 -30.66 33.82 4.58
C HIS A 64 -31.02 35.34 4.62
N GLY A 65 -31.10 35.97 3.44
CA GLY A 65 -31.96 37.13 3.13
C GLY A 65 -31.30 38.52 3.15
N PRO A 66 -31.99 39.60 2.68
CA PRO A 66 -33.38 39.70 2.19
C PRO A 66 -33.54 40.34 0.77
N ALA A 67 -34.74 40.86 0.42
CA ALA A 67 -35.19 41.17 -0.96
C ALA A 67 -35.96 42.50 -1.13
N ARG A 68 -36.24 42.93 -2.39
CA ARG A 68 -37.37 43.78 -2.92
C ARG A 68 -37.02 44.29 -4.36
N ALA A 69 -37.90 44.80 -5.25
CA ALA A 69 -39.29 44.49 -5.67
C ALA A 69 -39.75 45.47 -6.79
N GLY A 70 -40.58 45.06 -7.79
CA GLY A 70 -41.50 45.99 -8.50
C GLY A 70 -41.77 45.86 -10.02
N ARG A 71 -43.04 45.54 -10.40
CA ARG A 71 -43.86 45.94 -11.61
C ARG A 71 -43.30 45.66 -13.04
N GLY A 72 -44.03 45.25 -14.09
CA GLY A 72 -45.47 45.01 -14.37
C GLY A 72 -45.96 45.83 -15.59
N GLY A 73 -46.73 45.38 -16.60
CA GLY A 73 -47.36 44.07 -16.95
C GLY A 73 -48.34 44.21 -18.17
N GLY A 74 -48.76 43.14 -18.86
CA GLY A 74 -49.65 43.19 -20.06
C GLY A 74 -49.90 41.85 -20.79
N ASP A 75 -51.06 41.72 -21.46
CA ASP A 75 -51.70 40.52 -22.06
C ASP A 75 -52.36 40.93 -23.43
N PRO A 76 -53.11 40.15 -24.25
CA PRO A 76 -53.05 38.73 -24.68
C PRO A 76 -53.15 38.50 -26.24
N ALA A 77 -53.16 37.21 -26.64
CA ALA A 77 -54.11 36.58 -27.61
C ALA A 77 -53.75 36.25 -29.09
N ARG A 78 -54.37 35.13 -29.54
CA ARG A 78 -54.62 34.59 -30.91
C ARG A 78 -53.46 33.84 -31.62
N GLY A 79 -53.64 32.64 -32.20
CA GLY A 79 -54.76 31.67 -32.12
C GLY A 79 -54.85 30.67 -33.30
N ARG A 80 -55.65 29.60 -33.10
CA ARG A 80 -56.19 28.60 -34.08
C ARG A 80 -55.34 27.35 -34.42
N GLY A 81 -56.01 26.18 -34.39
CA GLY A 81 -55.46 24.85 -34.77
C GLY A 81 -56.07 23.67 -33.98
N ARG A 82 -57.23 23.14 -34.40
CA ARG A 82 -58.02 22.03 -33.80
C ARG A 82 -58.99 21.50 -34.90
N PRO A 83 -59.72 20.35 -34.77
CA PRO A 83 -59.72 19.30 -33.73
C PRO A 83 -59.97 17.84 -34.26
N LEU A 84 -60.35 16.90 -33.35
CA LEU A 84 -61.03 15.59 -33.55
C LEU A 84 -60.16 14.42 -34.08
N ALA A 85 -60.31 13.13 -33.69
CA ALA A 85 -61.23 12.37 -32.80
C ALA A 85 -60.58 10.97 -32.48
N ARG A 86 -61.06 10.02 -31.64
CA ARG A 86 -62.19 9.84 -30.69
C ARG A 86 -61.84 8.67 -29.69
N ARG A 87 -62.26 8.77 -28.41
CA ARG A 87 -62.63 7.68 -27.41
C ARG A 87 -61.90 6.31 -27.44
N ARG A 88 -61.40 5.78 -26.30
CA ARG A 88 -62.23 5.22 -25.20
C ARG A 88 -61.50 5.12 -23.83
N THR A 89 -62.29 4.84 -22.79
CA THR A 89 -62.01 4.95 -21.34
C THR A 89 -61.43 3.69 -20.68
N ARG A 90 -60.74 3.87 -19.54
CA ARG A 90 -60.98 3.16 -18.27
C ARG A 90 -60.29 3.88 -17.09
N ALA A 91 -60.92 3.89 -15.91
CA ALA A 91 -60.42 4.53 -14.69
C ALA A 91 -60.82 3.72 -13.45
N HIS A 92 -60.00 3.80 -12.39
CA HIS A 92 -60.18 3.21 -11.04
C HIS A 92 -60.24 1.67 -10.99
N GLN A 93 -59.69 0.94 -10.01
CA GLN A 93 -59.71 1.17 -8.56
C GLN A 93 -58.48 0.53 -7.88
N VAL A 94 -58.04 1.08 -6.75
CA VAL A 94 -57.17 0.39 -5.78
C VAL A 94 -58.04 0.05 -4.57
N ARG A 95 -58.00 -1.21 -4.09
CA ARG A 95 -58.66 -1.66 -2.86
C ARG A 95 -57.66 -2.34 -1.89
N PRO A 96 -57.92 -2.32 -0.57
CA PRO A 96 -56.96 -2.67 0.46
C PRO A 96 -57.07 -4.13 0.95
N VAL A 97 -56.03 -4.60 1.66
CA VAL A 97 -55.92 -5.93 2.29
C VAL A 97 -55.32 -5.74 3.73
N PRO A 98 -55.69 -6.53 4.76
CA PRO A 98 -56.07 -5.95 6.07
C PRO A 98 -55.09 -6.16 7.25
N ARG A 99 -55.48 -5.62 8.43
CA ARG A 99 -54.77 -5.74 9.74
C ARG A 99 -55.38 -6.79 10.67
N ARG A 100 -54.53 -7.57 11.37
CA ARG A 100 -54.51 -7.88 12.84
C ARG A 100 -53.57 -9.08 13.07
N GLY A 101 -52.72 -9.12 14.11
CA GLY A 101 -52.39 -8.11 15.12
C GLY A 101 -51.41 -8.60 16.21
N ARG A 102 -51.26 -7.78 17.27
CA ARG A 102 -50.63 -8.02 18.60
C ARG A 102 -49.11 -8.32 18.66
N GLY A 103 -48.35 -7.30 19.08
CA GLY A 103 -47.10 -7.44 19.86
C GLY A 103 -47.21 -6.60 21.15
N PRO A 104 -46.56 -6.98 22.27
CA PRO A 104 -46.70 -6.32 23.57
C PRO A 104 -45.86 -5.03 23.69
N PRO A 105 -46.14 -4.17 24.71
CA PRO A 105 -45.78 -2.75 24.67
C PRO A 105 -44.40 -2.42 25.28
N ARG A 106 -43.82 -1.30 24.83
CA ARG A 106 -42.72 -0.61 25.53
C ARG A 106 -43.24 0.01 26.82
N ARG A 107 -42.54 -0.17 27.94
CA ARG A 107 -42.81 0.52 29.20
C ARG A 107 -42.01 1.82 29.31
N VAL A 108 -42.64 2.80 29.94
CA VAL A 108 -42.07 4.08 30.39
C VAL A 108 -41.37 3.85 31.74
N HIS A 109 -40.33 4.61 32.03
CA HIS A 109 -39.72 4.67 33.36
C HIS A 109 -40.48 5.66 34.25
N ASP A 110 -40.84 5.23 35.46
CA ASP A 110 -41.04 6.09 36.63
C ASP A 110 -40.75 5.26 37.91
N ASP A 111 -40.63 5.97 39.03
CA ASP A 111 -39.81 5.62 40.20
C ASP A 111 -40.32 4.52 41.17
N ASP A 112 -39.38 4.13 42.04
CA ASP A 112 -39.52 3.65 43.42
C ASP A 112 -40.46 2.47 43.74
N ARG A 113 -39.86 1.34 44.14
CA ARG A 113 -39.99 0.79 45.52
C ARG A 113 -38.95 -0.29 45.82
N ARG A 114 -38.67 -0.43 47.12
CA ARG A 114 -37.62 -1.28 47.72
C ARG A 114 -38.08 -2.73 47.89
N ASP A 115 -37.14 -3.68 47.87
CA ASP A 115 -37.14 -4.81 48.81
C ASP A 115 -35.68 -5.31 49.05
N PRO A 116 -35.35 -5.94 50.19
CA PRO A 116 -33.98 -6.09 50.68
C PRO A 116 -33.35 -7.47 50.42
N GLY A 117 -32.01 -7.57 50.45
CA GLY A 117 -31.33 -8.85 50.62
C GLY A 117 -29.95 -9.05 49.98
N ALA A 118 -28.93 -8.27 50.36
CA ALA A 118 -27.50 -8.64 50.28
C ALA A 118 -26.64 -7.58 51.01
N PRO A 119 -25.48 -7.95 51.61
CA PRO A 119 -24.77 -7.07 52.54
C PRO A 119 -23.94 -5.96 51.86
N ALA A 120 -23.85 -4.82 52.54
CA ALA A 120 -23.10 -3.65 52.07
C ALA A 120 -21.56 -3.83 52.23
N PRO A 121 -20.75 -3.25 51.33
CA PRO A 121 -19.30 -3.19 51.50
C PRO A 121 -18.93 -2.19 52.63
N PRO A 122 -17.89 -2.46 53.44
CA PRO A 122 -17.55 -1.63 54.59
C PRO A 122 -17.01 -0.25 54.17
N ALA A 123 -17.50 0.79 54.87
CA ALA A 123 -17.04 2.16 54.69
C ALA A 123 -15.66 2.40 55.34
N ARG A 124 -14.98 3.45 54.86
CA ARG A 124 -13.62 3.84 55.28
C ARG A 124 -13.56 4.29 56.75
N ALA A 125 -12.63 3.73 57.51
CA ALA A 125 -12.05 4.39 58.68
C ALA A 125 -10.85 5.28 58.25
N ARG A 126 -10.55 6.34 59.02
CA ARG A 126 -9.43 7.27 58.80
C ARG A 126 -8.49 7.29 60.00
N ARG A 127 -7.21 7.59 59.70
CA ARG A 127 -6.08 8.03 60.56
C ARG A 127 -5.20 6.93 61.18
N GLY A 128 -3.90 7.25 61.18
CA GLY A 128 -2.75 6.44 61.59
C GLY A 128 -1.53 6.91 60.79
N ASP A 129 -0.67 7.73 61.39
CA ASP A 129 0.43 8.43 60.70
C ASP A 129 1.67 7.54 60.43
N GLY A 130 2.46 7.86 59.39
CA GLY A 130 3.75 7.22 59.15
C GLY A 130 4.46 7.59 57.83
N GLY A 131 5.47 8.46 57.91
CA GLY A 131 6.67 8.48 57.04
C GLY A 131 6.55 8.64 55.51
N GLY A 132 7.11 9.72 54.96
CA GLY A 132 7.36 9.87 53.51
C GLY A 132 8.64 9.14 53.02
N PRO A 133 9.20 9.46 51.83
CA PRO A 133 9.06 10.71 51.07
C PRO A 133 8.40 10.59 49.69
N ARG A 134 8.00 11.74 49.14
CA ARG A 134 7.37 11.88 47.81
C ARG A 134 8.43 12.19 46.74
N GLY A 135 8.38 11.49 45.60
CA GLY A 135 9.14 11.89 44.41
C GLY A 135 8.63 13.20 43.80
N PRO A 136 9.49 14.01 43.14
CA PRO A 136 9.10 15.31 42.61
C PRO A 136 8.20 15.20 41.37
N ARG A 137 7.24 16.11 41.27
CA ARG A 137 6.32 16.27 40.13
C ARG A 137 6.90 17.22 39.09
N GLY A 138 6.54 16.99 37.82
CA GLY A 138 6.46 18.04 36.80
C GLY A 138 7.65 18.12 35.84
N LEU A 139 7.41 17.75 34.58
CA LEU A 139 8.24 18.17 33.45
C LEU A 139 7.75 19.54 32.96
N PRO A 140 8.62 20.56 32.82
CA PRO A 140 8.24 21.87 32.30
C PRO A 140 8.11 21.86 30.77
N THR A 141 7.11 22.58 30.27
CA THR A 141 6.87 22.82 28.84
C THR A 141 8.02 23.59 28.19
N VAL A 142 8.46 23.16 27.01
CA VAL A 142 9.55 23.81 26.26
C VAL A 142 9.12 25.19 25.75
N LEU A 143 9.76 26.24 26.24
CA LEU A 143 9.69 27.58 25.67
C LEU A 143 10.63 27.70 24.45
N ALA A 144 10.19 28.44 23.44
CA ALA A 144 10.92 28.59 22.19
C ALA A 144 12.19 29.45 22.34
N VAL A 145 13.34 28.90 21.92
CA VAL A 145 14.58 29.65 21.76
C VAL A 145 14.76 30.01 20.29
N ARG A 146 14.63 31.30 19.96
CA ARG A 146 15.12 31.89 18.70
C ARG A 146 16.46 32.55 18.99
N GLU A 147 17.56 32.02 18.48
CA GLU A 147 18.76 32.85 18.29
C GLU A 147 19.65 32.40 17.12
N ARG A 148 20.59 33.28 16.76
CA ARG A 148 21.11 33.43 15.39
C ARG A 148 22.42 32.68 15.18
N ALA A 149 22.47 31.73 14.24
CA ALA A 149 23.72 31.14 13.79
C ALA A 149 24.46 32.10 12.82
N ARG A 150 25.67 32.54 13.19
CA ARG A 150 26.56 33.29 12.29
C ARG A 150 27.28 32.32 11.34
N HIS A 151 27.49 32.76 10.10
CA HIS A 151 28.05 31.97 9.02
C HIS A 151 29.56 31.72 9.21
N VAL A 152 30.01 30.46 9.07
CA VAL A 152 31.45 30.09 9.06
C VAL A 152 31.75 29.32 7.76
N PRO A 153 32.60 29.85 6.84
CA PRO A 153 32.89 29.17 5.59
C PRO A 153 33.78 27.93 5.80
N ARG A 154 33.37 26.78 5.25
CA ARG A 154 34.17 25.54 5.28
C ARG A 154 35.36 25.64 4.32
N ARG A 155 36.60 25.49 4.83
CA ARG A 155 37.81 25.29 4.00
C ARG A 155 37.74 23.92 3.31
N GLY A 156 37.89 23.91 1.98
CA GLY A 156 37.87 22.68 1.19
C GLY A 156 39.08 21.77 1.42
N ARG A 157 38.85 20.46 1.56
CA ARG A 157 39.92 19.44 1.53
C ARG A 157 40.11 18.92 0.10
N ARG A 158 41.35 19.02 -0.39
CA ARG A 158 41.79 18.45 -1.67
C ARG A 158 41.68 16.91 -1.62
N ARG A 159 41.15 16.28 -2.68
CA ARG A 159 41.36 14.83 -2.92
C ARG A 159 42.65 14.64 -3.73
N ALA A 160 43.44 13.64 -3.33
CA ALA A 160 44.69 13.28 -3.97
C ALA A 160 44.47 12.62 -5.35
N ARG A 161 45.48 12.72 -6.22
CA ARG A 161 45.53 12.02 -7.51
C ARG A 161 46.27 10.68 -7.37
N VAL A 162 45.76 9.67 -8.06
CA VAL A 162 46.51 8.53 -8.60
C VAL A 162 46.20 8.60 -10.11
N GLY A 163 47.15 8.84 -11.01
CA GLY A 163 48.16 7.88 -11.45
C GLY A 163 47.49 6.81 -12.34
N GLY A 164 47.65 6.75 -13.67
CA GLY A 164 48.46 7.55 -14.58
C GLY A 164 48.97 6.67 -15.74
N ARG A 165 48.34 6.73 -16.91
CA ARG A 165 48.92 6.26 -18.19
C ARG A 165 48.50 7.23 -19.30
N GLY A 166 49.47 7.91 -19.89
CA GLY A 166 49.22 8.85 -20.99
C GLY A 166 49.71 8.32 -22.33
N ARG A 167 49.31 8.97 -23.42
CA ARG A 167 50.12 9.11 -24.63
C ARG A 167 49.67 10.30 -25.49
N ALA A 168 50.69 10.96 -26.06
CA ALA A 168 50.68 11.78 -27.27
C ALA A 168 49.70 12.99 -27.39
N ARG A 169 50.29 14.17 -27.13
CA ARG A 169 49.91 15.49 -27.65
C ARG A 169 49.60 15.47 -29.16
N ARG A 170 48.66 16.32 -29.60
CA ARG A 170 48.95 17.41 -30.56
C ARG A 170 47.93 18.54 -30.38
N ALA A 171 48.38 19.77 -30.62
CA ALA A 171 47.62 21.01 -30.43
C ALA A 171 47.77 21.91 -31.67
N ARG A 172 47.14 23.10 -31.62
CA ARG A 172 46.98 24.14 -32.66
C ARG A 172 45.75 23.91 -33.57
N GLY A 173 44.96 24.94 -33.90
CA GLY A 173 45.10 26.37 -33.56
C GLY A 173 43.79 27.16 -33.65
N ARG A 174 43.80 28.40 -33.13
CA ARG A 174 42.70 29.37 -33.18
C ARG A 174 42.75 30.21 -34.47
N GLY A 175 41.58 30.61 -34.94
CA GLY A 175 41.36 31.71 -35.90
C GLY A 175 40.02 31.52 -36.63
N GLY A 176 39.09 32.46 -36.73
CA GLY A 176 38.99 33.79 -36.12
C GLY A 176 38.56 34.86 -37.14
N ARG A 177 37.39 35.50 -36.94
CA ARG A 177 36.83 36.65 -37.69
C ARG A 177 36.31 36.29 -39.13
N THR A 178 35.31 36.93 -39.75
CA THR A 178 34.36 38.01 -39.34
C THR A 178 33.07 38.02 -40.22
N ARG A 179 32.09 38.83 -39.78
CA ARG A 179 30.84 39.38 -40.39
C ARG A 179 30.93 39.70 -41.93
N ALA A 180 29.86 39.93 -42.72
CA ALA A 180 28.57 40.59 -42.42
C ALA A 180 27.41 40.35 -43.44
N HIS A 181 26.24 40.95 -43.16
CA HIS A 181 24.99 41.22 -43.94
C HIS A 181 25.07 41.14 -45.49
N GLY A 182 24.08 40.69 -46.30
CA GLY A 182 22.60 40.90 -46.35
C GLY A 182 22.24 41.71 -47.64
N PRO A 183 20.98 42.01 -48.05
CA PRO A 183 19.65 41.38 -47.84
C PRO A 183 18.74 41.30 -49.13
N ARG A 184 17.46 40.90 -48.96
CA ARG A 184 16.22 41.19 -49.76
C ARG A 184 15.57 40.12 -50.69
N ASP A 185 14.24 40.09 -50.52
CA ASP A 185 13.08 39.39 -51.14
C ASP A 185 12.67 39.97 -52.52
N PRO A 186 11.53 39.61 -53.18
CA PRO A 186 10.58 38.46 -53.01
C PRO A 186 10.10 37.78 -54.32
N ALA A 187 9.37 36.65 -54.24
CA ALA A 187 8.13 36.35 -55.02
C ALA A 187 7.53 34.93 -54.78
N ARG A 188 6.20 34.82 -54.93
CA ARG A 188 5.34 33.61 -55.03
C ARG A 188 4.39 33.82 -56.26
N PRO A 189 3.49 32.91 -56.71
CA PRO A 189 3.08 31.58 -56.18
C PRO A 189 3.02 30.43 -57.24
N GLY A 190 2.57 29.22 -56.87
CA GLY A 190 2.13 28.20 -57.87
C GLY A 190 1.94 26.76 -57.37
N HIS A 191 0.72 26.22 -57.52
CA HIS A 191 0.29 24.81 -57.35
C HIS A 191 0.80 23.88 -58.50
N ALA A 192 0.71 22.54 -58.52
CA ALA A 192 0.60 21.45 -57.51
C ALA A 192 0.70 20.05 -58.21
N ARG A 193 0.99 18.98 -57.44
CA ARG A 193 0.70 17.54 -57.68
C ARG A 193 1.26 16.80 -58.94
N GLY A 194 2.16 15.83 -58.67
CA GLY A 194 1.97 14.41 -59.08
C GLY A 194 2.64 13.88 -60.37
N PRO A 195 3.49 12.83 -60.27
CA PRO A 195 4.01 12.04 -61.40
C PRO A 195 3.59 10.53 -61.28
N PRO A 196 4.01 9.58 -62.14
CA PRO A 196 3.08 8.95 -63.10
C PRO A 196 3.02 7.40 -62.99
N GLY A 197 2.32 6.74 -63.92
CA GLY A 197 2.19 5.27 -63.95
C GLY A 197 2.70 4.59 -65.24
N ALA A 198 3.02 3.30 -65.08
CA ALA A 198 3.10 2.21 -66.07
C ALA A 198 4.23 2.18 -67.14
N GLY A 199 4.82 0.98 -67.32
CA GLY A 199 5.76 0.62 -68.42
C GLY A 199 6.83 -0.41 -68.01
N PRO A 200 6.85 -1.67 -68.53
CA PRO A 200 7.67 -2.75 -67.94
C PRO A 200 8.71 -3.47 -68.87
N ARG A 201 9.56 -4.31 -68.24
CA ARG A 201 10.44 -5.39 -68.79
C ARG A 201 11.85 -4.96 -69.31
N PRO A 202 12.80 -5.89 -69.55
CA PRO A 202 13.33 -6.92 -68.62
C PRO A 202 14.88 -7.05 -68.67
N GLY A 203 15.50 -7.87 -67.81
CA GLY A 203 16.86 -8.40 -68.07
C GLY A 203 17.79 -8.57 -66.85
N ALA A 204 18.25 -9.80 -66.63
CA ALA A 204 19.46 -10.16 -65.86
C ALA A 204 20.52 -10.68 -66.87
N PRO A 205 21.78 -11.07 -66.52
CA PRO A 205 22.38 -11.22 -65.18
C PRO A 205 23.84 -10.66 -65.05
N GLY A 206 24.47 -10.81 -63.88
CA GLY A 206 25.92 -10.58 -63.71
C GLY A 206 26.41 -10.70 -62.25
N ARG A 207 27.43 -11.53 -61.98
CA ARG A 207 28.04 -11.73 -60.64
C ARG A 207 29.27 -10.84 -60.44
N GLY A 208 29.53 -10.33 -59.23
CA GLY A 208 30.76 -9.57 -58.93
C GLY A 208 31.01 -9.21 -57.45
N ALA A 209 32.01 -9.84 -56.84
CA ALA A 209 32.49 -9.79 -55.45
C ALA A 209 32.44 -8.48 -54.61
N ARG A 210 31.97 -8.65 -53.35
CA ARG A 210 32.49 -8.14 -52.05
C ARG A 210 33.15 -6.74 -51.94
N ARG A 211 32.57 -5.88 -51.08
CA ARG A 211 33.27 -5.32 -49.88
C ARG A 211 32.34 -4.66 -48.84
N VAL A 212 32.52 -5.10 -47.58
CA VAL A 212 32.26 -4.47 -46.26
C VAL A 212 31.36 -3.21 -46.18
N ARG A 213 30.28 -3.29 -45.39
CA ARG A 213 29.60 -2.13 -44.78
C ARG A 213 29.31 -2.36 -43.28
N ARG A 214 29.53 -1.33 -42.47
CA ARG A 214 29.07 -1.25 -41.07
C ARG A 214 27.53 -1.20 -41.02
N PRO A 215 26.86 -1.76 -40.01
CA PRO A 215 25.42 -1.61 -39.86
C PRO A 215 25.07 -0.17 -39.45
N ARG A 216 23.99 0.37 -40.06
CA ARG A 216 23.25 1.53 -39.56
C ARG A 216 21.86 1.07 -39.17
N ASP A 217 21.31 1.65 -38.12
CA ASP A 217 20.04 1.27 -37.53
C ASP A 217 18.88 1.25 -38.52
N ARG A 218 18.11 0.17 -38.51
CA ARG A 218 16.76 0.13 -39.08
C ARG A 218 15.75 0.01 -37.95
N ARG A 219 15.03 1.10 -37.69
CA ARG A 219 13.75 1.04 -36.97
C ARG A 219 12.79 0.17 -37.77
N VAL A 220 12.37 -0.95 -37.22
CA VAL A 220 11.29 -1.77 -37.78
C VAL A 220 9.98 -1.32 -37.12
N ALA A 221 9.11 -0.68 -37.90
CA ALA A 221 7.73 -0.46 -37.49
C ALA A 221 6.98 -1.79 -37.63
N ALA A 222 6.82 -2.52 -36.52
CA ALA A 222 6.01 -3.72 -36.49
C ALA A 222 4.52 -3.35 -36.34
N GLY A 223 3.74 -3.60 -37.39
CA GLY A 223 2.29 -3.49 -37.31
C GLY A 223 1.73 -4.54 -36.35
N LEU A 224 1.04 -4.11 -35.30
CA LEU A 224 0.37 -4.98 -34.35
C LEU A 224 -0.88 -5.60 -35.00
N ALA A 225 -0.76 -6.85 -35.44
CA ALA A 225 -1.93 -7.66 -35.78
C ALA A 225 -2.79 -7.89 -34.51
N PRO A 226 -4.13 -7.89 -34.61
CA PRO A 226 -4.99 -8.12 -33.46
C PRO A 226 -4.73 -9.51 -32.88
N ALA A 227 -4.38 -9.55 -31.59
CA ALA A 227 -4.08 -10.79 -30.89
C ALA A 227 -5.32 -11.70 -30.89
N ARG A 228 -5.26 -12.79 -31.65
CA ARG A 228 -6.28 -13.85 -31.58
C ARG A 228 -6.36 -14.34 -30.14
N CYS A 229 -7.56 -14.35 -29.57
CA CYS A 229 -7.82 -14.81 -28.21
C CYS A 229 -7.50 -16.31 -28.10
N ARG A 230 -6.24 -16.65 -27.81
CA ARG A 230 -5.87 -18.00 -27.40
C ARG A 230 -6.55 -18.25 -26.06
N ARG A 231 -7.20 -19.41 -25.92
CA ARG A 231 -7.69 -19.92 -24.63
C ARG A 231 -6.62 -19.68 -23.56
N SER A 232 -7.00 -19.16 -22.40
CA SER A 232 -6.05 -18.95 -21.30
C SER A 232 -5.19 -20.20 -21.09
N PRO A 233 -3.86 -20.07 -20.90
CA PRO A 233 -3.04 -21.21 -20.56
C PRO A 233 -3.67 -21.91 -19.34
N ARG A 234 -3.78 -23.25 -19.40
CA ARG A 234 -4.35 -24.02 -18.29
C ARG A 234 -3.55 -23.71 -17.03
N VAL A 235 -4.20 -23.09 -16.05
CA VAL A 235 -3.65 -22.91 -14.71
C VAL A 235 -3.26 -24.28 -14.18
N SER A 236 -1.99 -24.48 -13.83
CA SER A 236 -1.57 -25.70 -13.16
C SER A 236 -1.63 -25.45 -11.66
N ARG A 237 -2.61 -26.04 -10.97
CA ARG A 237 -2.63 -26.09 -9.51
C ARG A 237 -2.43 -27.52 -9.03
N ARG A 238 -1.36 -27.74 -8.26
CA ARG A 238 -1.01 -29.02 -7.66
C ARG A 238 -1.06 -28.91 -6.14
N VAL A 239 -1.82 -29.78 -5.50
CA VAL A 239 -1.87 -29.90 -4.03
C VAL A 239 -1.09 -31.16 -3.64
N VAL A 240 -0.10 -31.01 -2.77
CA VAL A 240 0.87 -32.05 -2.41
C VAL A 240 0.82 -32.29 -0.90
N PRO A 241 0.17 -33.38 -0.45
CA PRO A 241 0.26 -33.82 0.94
C PRO A 241 1.73 -33.99 1.34
N THR A 242 2.11 -33.39 2.46
CA THR A 242 3.49 -33.24 2.90
C THR A 242 3.60 -33.53 4.38
N ALA A 243 4.47 -34.46 4.78
CA ALA A 243 4.76 -34.69 6.20
C ALA A 243 5.51 -33.48 6.79
N ALA A 244 5.27 -33.16 8.07
CA ALA A 244 5.84 -31.97 8.71
C ALA A 244 7.38 -31.94 8.63
N GLY A 245 8.06 -33.09 8.75
CA GLY A 245 9.52 -33.18 8.58
C GLY A 245 10.03 -32.95 7.15
N GLU A 246 9.20 -33.16 6.13
CA GLU A 246 9.58 -32.99 4.72
C GLU A 246 9.38 -31.57 4.19
N VAL A 247 8.59 -30.74 4.88
CA VAL A 247 8.18 -29.42 4.38
C VAL A 247 9.36 -28.54 3.99
N ARG A 248 10.45 -28.60 4.76
CA ARG A 248 11.68 -27.83 4.52
C ARG A 248 12.41 -28.25 3.25
N ALA A 249 12.52 -29.55 2.99
CA ALA A 249 13.16 -30.07 1.78
C ALA A 249 12.33 -29.71 0.53
N ARG A 250 11.01 -29.94 0.59
CA ARG A 250 10.10 -29.62 -0.53
C ARG A 250 10.01 -28.12 -0.80
N ALA A 251 9.92 -27.29 0.25
CA ALA A 251 9.94 -25.84 0.13
C ALA A 251 11.26 -25.31 -0.44
N SER A 252 12.41 -25.87 -0.03
CA SER A 252 13.72 -25.49 -0.58
C SER A 252 13.77 -25.69 -2.09
N ALA A 253 13.33 -26.84 -2.60
CA ALA A 253 13.28 -27.12 -4.03
C ALA A 253 12.29 -26.21 -4.80
N LEU A 254 11.13 -25.90 -4.19
CA LEU A 254 10.18 -24.97 -4.81
C LEU A 254 10.72 -23.54 -4.86
N LEU A 255 11.43 -23.07 -3.84
CA LEU A 255 11.98 -21.70 -3.76
C LEU A 255 13.04 -21.39 -4.83
N GLU A 256 13.60 -22.39 -5.51
CA GLU A 256 14.50 -22.18 -6.66
C GLU A 256 13.77 -21.62 -7.90
N THR A 257 12.46 -21.86 -8.00
CA THR A 257 11.65 -21.57 -9.20
C THR A 257 10.36 -20.81 -8.91
N HIS A 258 9.85 -20.89 -7.69
CA HIS A 258 8.59 -20.30 -7.23
C HIS A 258 8.84 -19.32 -6.07
N ARG A 259 8.01 -18.28 -5.97
CA ARG A 259 7.92 -17.45 -4.76
C ARG A 259 6.93 -18.07 -3.77
N LEU A 260 7.28 -18.07 -2.48
CA LEU A 260 6.30 -18.31 -1.42
C LEU A 260 5.31 -17.14 -1.37
N ALA A 261 4.03 -17.42 -1.57
CA ALA A 261 2.96 -16.43 -1.70
C ALA A 261 2.10 -16.31 -0.44
N ALA A 262 1.92 -17.41 0.31
CA ALA A 262 1.22 -17.43 1.59
C ALA A 262 1.60 -18.68 2.41
N ILE A 263 1.44 -18.61 3.73
CA ILE A 263 1.27 -19.79 4.59
C ILE A 263 -0.10 -19.64 5.25
N VAL A 264 -0.98 -20.64 5.06
CA VAL A 264 -2.38 -20.60 5.45
C VAL A 264 -2.66 -21.75 6.44
N PRO A 265 -2.61 -21.49 7.76
CA PRO A 265 -3.08 -22.45 8.75
C PRO A 265 -4.61 -22.48 8.78
N HIS A 266 -5.19 -23.66 8.98
CA HIS A 266 -6.61 -23.93 9.13
C HIS A 266 -6.79 -24.87 10.31
N ASP A 267 -7.59 -24.44 11.28
CA ASP A 267 -8.02 -25.28 12.39
C ASP A 267 -9.23 -26.11 11.95
N GLU A 268 -9.10 -27.44 11.97
CA GLU A 268 -10.14 -28.41 11.62
C GLU A 268 -10.71 -29.10 12.87
N GLY A 269 -10.46 -28.55 14.06
CA GLY A 269 -10.90 -29.04 15.36
C GLY A 269 -9.94 -30.05 15.96
N THR A 270 -9.91 -31.27 15.43
CA THR A 270 -9.02 -32.34 15.93
C THR A 270 -7.61 -32.29 15.34
N ARG A 271 -7.40 -31.50 14.29
CA ARG A 271 -6.13 -31.33 13.58
C ARG A 271 -5.94 -29.89 13.13
N LEU A 272 -4.69 -29.50 12.96
CA LEU A 272 -4.31 -28.27 12.27
C LEU A 272 -3.76 -28.62 10.88
N LYS A 273 -4.29 -28.00 9.83
CA LYS A 273 -3.72 -28.08 8.48
C LYS A 273 -2.97 -26.78 8.18
N VAL A 274 -1.72 -26.87 7.72
CA VAL A 274 -0.94 -25.71 7.26
C VAL A 274 -0.67 -25.86 5.77
N VAL A 275 -1.11 -24.88 4.98
CA VAL A 275 -0.96 -24.88 3.53
C VAL A 275 0.06 -23.82 3.09
N TYR A 276 1.18 -24.25 2.52
CA TYR A 276 2.21 -23.37 1.97
C TYR A 276 1.95 -23.18 0.48
N VAL A 277 1.67 -21.95 0.06
CA VAL A 277 1.30 -21.60 -1.32
C VAL A 277 2.51 -21.05 -2.06
N PHE A 278 2.94 -21.75 -3.11
CA PHE A 278 4.05 -21.36 -3.99
C PHE A 278 3.51 -21.00 -5.38
N LEU A 279 4.06 -19.93 -5.96
CA LEU A 279 3.62 -19.36 -7.24
C LEU A 279 4.79 -19.14 -8.19
N ALA A 280 4.63 -19.51 -9.46
CA ALA A 280 5.56 -19.23 -10.55
C ALA A 280 4.81 -18.92 -11.86
N GLY A 281 5.53 -18.33 -12.81
CA GLY A 281 5.08 -18.23 -14.20
C GLY A 281 5.95 -17.34 -15.08
N PRO A 282 5.67 -17.27 -16.40
CA PRO A 282 4.64 -18.02 -17.13
C PRO A 282 5.13 -19.43 -17.56
N PRO A 283 4.23 -20.42 -17.74
CA PRO A 283 2.78 -20.39 -17.51
C PRO A 283 2.43 -20.34 -16.01
N ASP A 284 1.18 -19.97 -15.69
CA ASP A 284 0.68 -19.90 -14.30
C ASP A 284 0.77 -21.28 -13.62
N ASP A 285 1.79 -21.43 -12.75
CA ASP A 285 2.08 -22.63 -12.00
C ASP A 285 1.96 -22.37 -10.48
N ARG A 286 1.18 -23.23 -9.82
CA ARG A 286 0.74 -23.06 -8.44
C ARG A 286 0.91 -24.38 -7.70
N VAL A 287 1.72 -24.37 -6.64
CA VAL A 287 1.96 -25.55 -5.81
C VAL A 287 1.56 -25.26 -4.37
N GLU A 288 0.70 -26.09 -3.81
CA GLU A 288 0.32 -26.06 -2.41
C GLU A 288 0.92 -27.28 -1.69
N LEU A 289 1.74 -27.06 -0.67
CA LEU A 289 2.15 -28.12 0.26
C LEU A 289 1.15 -28.15 1.42
N GLU A 290 0.37 -29.22 1.56
CA GLU A 290 -0.55 -29.39 2.70
C GLU A 290 0.08 -30.25 3.77
N VAL A 291 0.29 -29.65 4.95
CA VAL A 291 0.88 -30.31 6.13
C VAL A 291 -0.19 -30.49 7.19
N LEU A 292 -0.43 -31.73 7.62
CA LEU A 292 -1.32 -32.03 8.74
C LEU A 292 -0.50 -32.14 10.04
N LEU A 293 -0.99 -31.48 11.08
CA LEU A 293 -0.37 -31.38 12.40
C LEU A 293 -1.35 -31.81 13.49
N ASP A 294 -0.80 -32.29 14.60
CA ASP A 294 -1.52 -32.41 15.86
C ASP A 294 -1.99 -31.03 16.34
N ALA A 295 -3.18 -30.97 16.93
CA ALA A 295 -3.78 -29.71 17.38
C ALA A 295 -3.26 -29.24 18.76
N VAL A 296 -2.73 -30.14 19.60
CA VAL A 296 -2.31 -29.85 20.97
C VAL A 296 -0.92 -29.22 20.99
N ALA A 297 0.04 -29.80 20.26
CA ALA A 297 1.43 -29.32 20.18
C ALA A 297 1.92 -29.13 18.72
N PRO A 298 1.24 -28.31 17.90
CA PRO A 298 1.59 -28.13 16.49
C PRO A 298 2.96 -27.49 16.32
N SER A 299 3.82 -28.10 15.51
CA SER A 299 5.12 -27.55 15.15
C SER A 299 5.51 -27.90 13.72
N VAL A 300 6.33 -27.06 13.11
CA VAL A 300 6.90 -27.25 11.77
C VAL A 300 8.36 -26.79 11.75
N PRO A 301 9.24 -27.41 10.97
CA PRO A 301 10.57 -26.85 10.68
C PRO A 301 10.43 -25.47 10.04
N SER A 302 11.14 -24.47 10.57
CA SER A 302 11.17 -23.12 9.99
C SER A 302 11.82 -23.12 8.60
N LEU A 303 11.34 -22.23 7.74
CA LEU A 303 11.85 -21.90 6.41
C LEU A 303 12.48 -20.49 6.38
N ALA A 304 12.55 -19.80 7.52
CA ALA A 304 12.91 -18.38 7.62
C ALA A 304 14.35 -18.04 7.18
N ASP A 305 15.25 -19.02 7.20
CA ASP A 305 16.62 -18.94 6.68
C ASP A 305 16.69 -19.22 5.16
N LEU A 306 15.74 -19.98 4.61
CA LEU A 306 15.57 -20.19 3.16
C LEU A 306 14.86 -19.01 2.49
N SER A 307 13.93 -18.35 3.20
CA SER A 307 13.08 -17.29 2.66
C SER A 307 12.66 -16.29 3.74
N PHE A 308 13.07 -15.02 3.57
CA PHE A 308 12.69 -13.94 4.47
C PHE A 308 11.15 -13.73 4.57
N PRO A 309 10.37 -13.78 3.48
CA PRO A 309 8.90 -13.86 3.55
C PRO A 309 8.38 -14.97 4.46
N ALA A 310 8.98 -16.17 4.41
CA ALA A 310 8.51 -17.33 5.17
C ALA A 310 8.56 -17.08 6.68
N GLY A 311 9.66 -16.52 7.20
CA GLY A 311 9.75 -16.17 8.62
C GLY A 311 8.69 -15.17 9.08
N ARG A 312 8.20 -14.29 8.20
CA ARG A 312 7.08 -13.39 8.54
C ARG A 312 5.75 -14.11 8.59
N PHE A 313 5.47 -14.97 7.62
CA PHE A 313 4.27 -15.82 7.63
C PHE A 313 4.28 -16.78 8.83
N GLU A 314 5.43 -17.38 9.16
CA GLU A 314 5.60 -18.27 10.31
C GLU A 314 5.30 -17.57 11.64
N ARG A 315 5.74 -16.32 11.82
CA ARG A 315 5.40 -15.53 13.00
C ARG A 315 3.92 -15.15 13.06
N ALA A 316 3.28 -14.88 11.92
CA ALA A 316 1.83 -14.63 11.85
C ALA A 316 1.02 -15.89 12.21
N MET A 317 1.43 -17.05 11.67
CA MET A 317 0.89 -18.36 12.00
C MET A 317 1.06 -18.69 13.50
N ARG A 318 2.26 -18.46 14.06
CA ARG A 318 2.54 -18.64 15.50
C ARG A 318 1.63 -17.78 16.37
N ASP A 319 1.42 -16.52 15.99
CA ASP A 319 0.54 -15.62 16.73
C ASP A 319 -0.94 -16.01 16.62
N GLY A 320 -1.42 -16.30 15.41
CA GLY A 320 -2.84 -16.62 15.16
C GLY A 320 -3.29 -17.99 15.65
N PHE A 321 -2.43 -19.01 15.52
CA PHE A 321 -2.78 -20.44 15.71
C PHE A 321 -1.86 -21.19 16.68
N GLY A 322 -0.73 -20.63 17.11
CA GLY A 322 0.17 -21.29 18.07
C GLY A 322 1.02 -22.42 17.47
N VAL A 323 1.11 -22.53 16.14
CA VAL A 323 2.05 -23.46 15.49
C VAL A 323 3.47 -22.94 15.69
N GLU A 324 4.35 -23.75 16.27
CA GLU A 324 5.73 -23.38 16.56
C GLU A 324 6.66 -23.60 15.33
N PRO A 325 7.31 -22.54 14.79
CA PRO A 325 8.29 -22.68 13.73
C PRO A 325 9.68 -23.01 14.32
N VAL A 326 9.98 -24.30 14.42
CA VAL A 326 11.20 -24.82 15.04
C VAL A 326 12.44 -24.36 14.27
N GLY A 327 13.38 -23.74 14.97
CA GLY A 327 14.61 -23.17 14.38
C GLY A 327 14.46 -21.76 13.80
N HIS A 328 13.31 -21.11 13.95
CA HIS A 328 13.10 -19.75 13.44
C HIS A 328 14.05 -18.73 14.12
N PRO A 329 14.81 -17.90 13.37
CA PRO A 329 15.91 -17.08 13.90
C PRO A 329 15.46 -15.87 14.75
N ASN A 330 14.22 -15.39 14.57
CA ASN A 330 13.66 -14.28 15.34
C ASN A 330 12.15 -14.49 15.65
N PRO A 331 11.78 -15.43 16.54
CA PRO A 331 10.41 -15.89 16.72
C PRO A 331 9.53 -14.92 17.56
N ARG A 332 9.92 -13.65 17.67
CA ARG A 332 9.18 -12.61 18.41
C ARG A 332 7.77 -12.44 17.82
N PRO A 333 6.74 -12.14 18.63
CA PRO A 333 5.40 -11.82 18.13
C PRO A 333 5.43 -10.79 16.98
N LEU A 334 4.57 -11.02 15.98
CA LEU A 334 4.37 -10.12 14.86
C LEU A 334 3.10 -9.30 15.11
N SER A 335 1.94 -9.93 15.12
CA SER A 335 0.65 -9.26 15.26
C SER A 335 0.22 -9.07 16.71
N ARG A 336 0.54 -10.00 17.61
CA ARG A 336 0.20 -9.84 19.04
C ARG A 336 1.03 -8.71 19.67
N HIS A 337 0.36 -7.67 20.13
CA HIS A 337 0.94 -6.62 20.98
C HIS A 337 1.12 -7.15 22.41
N GLY A 338 1.99 -6.54 23.22
CA GLY A 338 2.30 -7.02 24.58
C GLY A 338 1.09 -7.28 25.47
N HIS A 339 0.02 -6.48 25.31
CA HIS A 339 -1.26 -6.60 25.99
C HIS A 339 -2.05 -7.89 25.74
N TRP A 340 -1.70 -8.68 24.72
CA TRP A 340 -2.36 -9.95 24.42
C TRP A 340 -1.91 -11.05 25.40
N PRO A 341 -2.84 -11.77 26.06
CA PRO A 341 -2.46 -12.86 26.96
C PRO A 341 -1.64 -13.95 26.28
N ALA A 342 -0.64 -14.46 27.01
CA ALA A 342 0.16 -15.60 26.56
C ALA A 342 -0.73 -16.83 26.34
N GLY A 343 -0.44 -17.62 25.30
CA GLY A 343 -1.25 -18.79 24.92
C GLY A 343 -2.58 -18.49 24.23
N TYR A 344 -3.03 -17.22 24.15
CA TYR A 344 -4.24 -16.88 23.39
C TYR A 344 -3.93 -16.80 21.89
N HIS A 345 -4.73 -17.53 21.09
CA HIS A 345 -4.57 -17.72 19.66
C HIS A 345 -5.92 -17.50 18.95
N PRO A 346 -6.19 -16.28 18.43
CA PRO A 346 -7.54 -15.84 18.06
C PRO A 346 -8.15 -16.54 16.85
N LEU A 347 -7.35 -17.27 16.06
CA LEU A 347 -7.80 -17.99 14.86
C LEU A 347 -8.01 -19.49 15.12
N ARG A 348 -7.80 -19.96 16.35
CA ARG A 348 -8.22 -21.32 16.77
C ARG A 348 -9.75 -21.41 16.88
N ARG A 349 -10.31 -22.59 16.63
CA ARG A 349 -11.75 -22.87 16.86
C ARG A 349 -12.09 -22.84 18.35
N ASP A 350 -11.22 -23.41 19.19
CA ASP A 350 -11.38 -23.51 20.65
C ASP A 350 -10.90 -22.27 21.43
N ALA A 351 -10.44 -21.20 20.75
CA ALA A 351 -9.94 -19.97 21.38
C ALA A 351 -10.89 -19.37 22.42
N GLY A 352 -12.21 -19.57 22.27
CA GLY A 352 -13.21 -19.01 23.17
C GLY A 352 -13.34 -17.48 23.05
N PRO A 353 -14.00 -16.83 24.02
CA PRO A 353 -14.15 -15.38 24.05
C PRO A 353 -12.78 -14.70 24.24
N ARG A 354 -12.61 -13.51 23.64
CA ARG A 354 -11.38 -12.73 23.80
C ARG A 354 -11.13 -12.41 25.29
N PRO A 355 -10.02 -12.88 25.88
CA PRO A 355 -9.71 -12.59 27.27
C PRO A 355 -9.46 -11.09 27.51
N PRO A 356 -9.55 -10.61 28.76
CA PRO A 356 -9.09 -9.28 29.13
C PRO A 356 -7.65 -9.05 28.67
N LEU A 357 -7.38 -7.85 28.18
CA LEU A 357 -6.01 -7.46 27.84
C LEU A 357 -5.22 -7.22 29.13
N ALA A 358 -3.95 -7.62 29.13
CA ALA A 358 -3.05 -7.36 30.26
C ALA A 358 -2.79 -5.85 30.40
N SER A 359 -3.02 -5.33 31.61
CA SER A 359 -2.54 -4.02 32.06
C SER A 359 -1.03 -4.05 32.28
N ASP A 360 -0.37 -2.89 32.17
CA ASP A 360 1.05 -2.67 32.51
C ASP A 360 2.05 -3.64 31.84
N THR A 361 1.83 -3.97 30.57
CA THR A 361 2.79 -4.75 29.80
C THR A 361 3.98 -3.89 29.35
N ALA A 362 5.19 -4.47 29.39
CA ALA A 362 6.41 -3.81 28.96
C ALA A 362 6.28 -3.20 27.54
N PRO A 363 6.93 -2.04 27.27
CA PRO A 363 6.99 -1.47 25.93
C PRO A 363 7.52 -2.45 24.89
N PHE A 364 7.09 -2.30 23.63
CA PHE A 364 7.61 -3.15 22.56
C PHE A 364 9.15 -3.04 22.49
N PRO A 365 9.90 -4.17 22.53
CA PRO A 365 11.35 -4.16 22.59
C PRO A 365 11.94 -3.85 21.21
N PHE A 366 11.95 -2.56 20.86
CA PHE A 366 12.74 -2.03 19.76
C PHE A 366 14.22 -2.37 20.00
N SER A 367 14.89 -2.91 18.98
CA SER A 367 16.31 -3.26 19.10
C SER A 367 17.15 -1.98 18.98
N PRO A 368 17.83 -1.53 20.04
CA PRO A 368 18.52 -0.25 20.07
C PRO A 368 19.65 -0.17 19.04
N VAL A 369 20.11 1.05 18.78
CA VAL A 369 21.35 1.33 18.05
C VAL A 369 22.20 2.18 18.96
N GLU A 370 23.39 1.69 19.31
CA GLU A 370 24.32 2.36 20.22
C GLU A 370 25.42 3.07 19.43
N GLY A 371 25.93 4.17 19.99
CA GLY A 371 27.00 4.96 19.36
C GLY A 371 27.00 6.41 19.84
N THR A 372 28.14 7.07 19.69
CA THR A 372 28.28 8.49 20.08
C THR A 372 27.41 9.36 19.18
N GLY A 373 26.48 10.11 19.78
CA GLY A 373 25.56 11.00 19.06
C GLY A 373 24.37 10.30 18.39
N VAL A 374 24.17 9.00 18.62
CA VAL A 374 22.92 8.32 18.23
C VAL A 374 21.81 8.75 19.19
N TYR A 375 20.65 9.11 18.65
CA TYR A 375 19.44 9.35 19.42
C TYR A 375 18.21 8.76 18.72
N GLU A 376 17.11 8.63 19.45
CA GLU A 376 15.87 8.05 18.93
C GLU A 376 14.77 9.06 18.68
N ILE A 377 14.02 8.88 17.60
CA ILE A 377 12.78 9.61 17.31
C ILE A 377 11.62 8.61 17.27
N PRO A 378 10.63 8.70 18.18
CA PRO A 378 9.38 7.96 18.08
C PRO A 378 8.38 8.73 17.21
N VAL A 379 7.70 8.04 16.30
CA VAL A 379 6.56 8.56 15.53
C VAL A 379 5.40 7.58 15.61
N GLY A 380 4.21 8.07 15.95
CA GLY A 380 3.01 7.23 16.11
C GLY A 380 2.91 6.54 17.49
N PRO A 381 1.91 5.66 17.70
CA PRO A 381 0.90 5.21 16.73
C PRO A 381 -0.17 6.26 16.42
N VAL A 382 -0.31 7.29 17.25
CA VAL A 382 -1.14 8.47 16.96
C VAL A 382 -0.27 9.51 16.25
N HIS A 383 -0.72 9.99 15.09
CA HIS A 383 -0.06 11.04 14.32
C HIS A 383 -1.03 12.20 14.05
N ALA A 384 -0.49 13.40 13.84
CA ALA A 384 -1.30 14.59 13.56
C ALA A 384 -1.83 14.63 12.11
N GLY A 385 -1.19 13.89 11.19
CA GLY A 385 -1.67 13.70 9.83
C GLY A 385 -2.72 12.59 9.73
N LEU A 386 -3.55 12.63 8.68
CA LEU A 386 -4.54 11.60 8.38
C LEU A 386 -3.85 10.36 7.76
N ILE A 387 -3.31 9.49 8.62
CA ILE A 387 -2.75 8.18 8.26
C ILE A 387 -3.31 7.08 9.16
N GLU A 388 -3.24 5.83 8.71
CA GLU A 388 -3.52 4.67 9.56
C GLU A 388 -2.43 4.51 10.64
N PRO A 389 -2.76 3.97 11.84
CA PRO A 389 -1.83 3.95 12.95
C PRO A 389 -0.70 2.93 12.78
N GLY A 390 0.54 3.40 12.92
CA GLY A 390 1.73 2.58 13.09
C GLY A 390 2.78 3.36 13.89
N HIS A 391 3.60 2.65 14.66
CA HIS A 391 4.63 3.24 15.50
C HIS A 391 6.01 2.95 14.88
N PHE A 392 6.68 4.00 14.42
CA PHE A 392 8.01 3.94 13.85
C PHE A 392 9.04 4.42 14.88
N ARG A 393 10.10 3.63 15.09
CA ARG A 393 11.26 4.02 15.89
C ARG A 393 12.44 4.25 14.97
N PHE A 394 12.88 5.51 14.87
CA PHE A 394 14.08 5.89 14.13
C PHE A 394 15.27 5.97 15.09
N SER A 395 16.41 5.42 14.69
CA SER A 395 17.71 5.68 15.30
C SER A 395 18.52 6.56 14.34
N VAL A 396 18.96 7.72 14.82
CA VAL A 396 19.43 8.83 13.98
C VAL A 396 20.77 9.36 14.50
N VAL A 397 21.66 9.77 13.60
CA VAL A 397 22.88 10.55 13.90
C VAL A 397 22.86 11.83 13.08
N GLY A 398 22.86 12.98 13.77
CA GLY A 398 22.60 14.27 13.09
C GLY A 398 21.20 14.27 12.51
N GLU A 399 21.08 14.27 11.18
CA GLU A 399 19.80 14.09 10.47
C GLU A 399 19.69 12.73 9.77
N THR A 400 20.77 11.92 9.73
CA THR A 400 20.83 10.67 8.97
C THR A 400 20.20 9.52 9.74
N ILE A 401 19.23 8.85 9.12
CA ILE A 401 18.59 7.64 9.65
C ILE A 401 19.55 6.46 9.49
N LEU A 402 20.00 5.89 10.62
CA LEU A 402 20.75 4.64 10.63
C LEU A 402 19.83 3.43 10.53
N LYS A 403 18.64 3.53 11.12
CA LYS A 403 17.67 2.45 11.20
C LYS A 403 16.27 3.01 11.44
N MET A 404 15.27 2.42 10.78
CA MET A 404 13.87 2.59 11.11
C MET A 404 13.29 1.21 11.47
N THR A 405 12.64 1.09 12.62
CA THR A 405 11.94 -0.14 13.04
C THR A 405 10.43 0.12 13.09
N PRO A 406 9.62 -0.47 12.20
CA PRO A 406 8.18 -0.32 12.23
C PRO A 406 7.55 -1.31 13.22
N ARG A 407 6.63 -0.81 14.04
CA ARG A 407 5.66 -1.60 14.79
C ARG A 407 4.26 -1.31 14.22
N LEU A 408 3.69 -2.29 13.55
CA LEU A 408 2.35 -2.26 12.94
C LEU A 408 1.41 -3.15 13.78
N TRP A 409 0.33 -3.65 13.18
CA TRP A 409 -0.75 -4.46 13.82
C TRP A 409 -1.65 -3.68 14.79
N PHE A 410 -1.72 -2.35 14.62
CA PHE A 410 -2.68 -1.50 15.34
C PHE A 410 -4.07 -1.48 14.69
N VAL A 411 -4.23 -1.92 13.43
CA VAL A 411 -5.55 -2.04 12.78
C VAL A 411 -5.96 -3.48 12.50
N LEU A 412 -5.54 -4.43 13.32
CA LEU A 412 -5.99 -5.83 13.27
C LEU A 412 -7.52 -5.91 13.40
N ARG A 413 -8.22 -6.37 12.35
CA ARG A 413 -9.69 -6.40 12.27
C ARG A 413 -10.26 -7.81 12.43
N GLY A 414 -9.43 -8.85 12.32
CA GLY A 414 -9.88 -10.24 12.44
C GLY A 414 -10.77 -10.66 11.27
N LEU A 415 -10.53 -10.11 10.07
CA LEU A 415 -11.35 -10.34 8.88
C LEU A 415 -11.43 -11.84 8.50
N GLU A 416 -10.32 -12.57 8.68
CA GLU A 416 -10.26 -14.00 8.41
C GLU A 416 -11.25 -14.80 9.30
N ARG A 417 -11.31 -14.49 10.61
CA ARG A 417 -12.25 -15.10 11.56
C ARG A 417 -13.70 -14.65 11.32
N LEU A 418 -13.90 -13.38 10.93
CA LEU A 418 -15.23 -12.87 10.59
C LEU A 418 -15.84 -13.50 9.32
N ALA A 419 -15.01 -14.11 8.47
CA ALA A 419 -15.48 -14.82 7.28
C ALA A 419 -15.88 -16.27 7.55
N GLU A 420 -15.44 -16.89 8.65
CA GLU A 420 -15.80 -18.28 8.98
C GLU A 420 -17.33 -18.44 9.10
N GLY A 421 -17.88 -19.46 8.43
CA GLY A 421 -19.32 -19.72 8.35
C GLY A 421 -20.12 -18.77 7.44
N CYS A 422 -19.52 -17.72 6.88
CA CYS A 422 -20.18 -16.81 5.94
C CYS A 422 -20.46 -17.47 4.57
N THR A 423 -21.34 -16.84 3.77
CA THR A 423 -21.56 -17.22 2.37
C THR A 423 -20.47 -16.64 1.46
N PRO A 424 -20.27 -17.20 0.25
CA PRO A 424 -19.35 -16.67 -0.77
C PRO A 424 -19.53 -15.16 -1.06
N GLU A 425 -20.77 -14.68 -1.13
CA GLU A 425 -21.08 -13.27 -1.41
C GLU A 425 -20.64 -12.38 -0.25
N ARG A 426 -20.85 -12.85 0.99
CA ARG A 426 -20.44 -12.13 2.19
C ARG A 426 -18.91 -12.09 2.34
N LEU A 427 -18.20 -13.14 1.91
CA LEU A 427 -16.73 -13.10 1.83
C LEU A 427 -16.25 -12.01 0.89
N VAL A 428 -16.84 -11.86 -0.30
CA VAL A 428 -16.51 -10.77 -1.23
C VAL A 428 -16.73 -9.40 -0.59
N GLU A 429 -17.83 -9.19 0.13
CA GLU A 429 -18.05 -7.94 0.85
C GLU A 429 -16.97 -7.66 1.91
N LEU A 430 -16.47 -8.68 2.60
CA LEU A 430 -15.35 -8.54 3.55
C LEU A 430 -14.03 -8.26 2.81
N ALA A 431 -13.79 -8.92 1.67
CA ALA A 431 -12.61 -8.73 0.83
C ALA A 431 -12.49 -7.28 0.33
N GLU A 432 -13.57 -6.68 -0.17
CA GLU A 432 -13.64 -5.26 -0.58
C GLU A 432 -13.35 -4.25 0.56
N ARG A 433 -13.25 -4.73 1.80
CA ARG A 433 -12.99 -3.96 3.03
C ARG A 433 -11.64 -4.31 3.68
N VAL A 434 -10.79 -5.10 2.99
CA VAL A 434 -9.40 -5.35 3.41
C VAL A 434 -8.58 -4.07 3.39
N SER A 435 -8.53 -3.36 2.25
CA SER A 435 -7.92 -2.03 2.16
C SER A 435 -8.87 -1.10 1.41
N GLY A 436 -9.13 0.10 1.96
CA GLY A 436 -10.14 1.02 1.41
C GLY A 436 -9.81 1.58 0.02
N ASP A 437 -8.58 1.39 -0.43
CA ASP A 437 -7.99 1.87 -1.67
C ASP A 437 -7.53 0.72 -2.61
N SER A 438 -7.69 -0.55 -2.21
CA SER A 438 -7.45 -1.74 -3.02
C SER A 438 -8.73 -2.61 -3.12
N ALA A 439 -9.91 -1.99 -3.00
CA ALA A 439 -11.18 -2.69 -2.85
C ALA A 439 -11.49 -3.61 -4.04
N VAL A 440 -11.16 -3.19 -5.27
CA VAL A 440 -11.32 -4.02 -6.48
C VAL A 440 -10.31 -5.15 -6.49
N ALA A 441 -9.03 -4.89 -6.17
CA ALA A 441 -8.00 -5.93 -6.12
C ALA A 441 -8.40 -7.09 -5.21
N HIS A 442 -8.83 -6.80 -3.98
CA HIS A 442 -9.27 -7.85 -3.06
C HIS A 442 -10.61 -8.47 -3.45
N GLY A 443 -11.58 -7.70 -3.96
CA GLY A 443 -12.87 -8.23 -4.41
C GLY A 443 -12.72 -9.20 -5.59
N VAL A 444 -11.91 -8.86 -6.59
CA VAL A 444 -11.60 -9.72 -7.74
C VAL A 444 -10.81 -10.96 -7.31
N ALA A 445 -9.80 -10.82 -6.43
CA ALA A 445 -9.06 -11.97 -5.94
C ALA A 445 -9.95 -12.93 -5.13
N ALA A 446 -10.84 -12.41 -4.27
CA ALA A 446 -11.83 -13.23 -3.58
C ALA A 446 -12.79 -13.93 -4.56
N ALA A 447 -13.28 -13.24 -5.59
CA ALA A 447 -14.14 -13.83 -6.61
C ALA A 447 -13.43 -14.95 -7.38
N LEU A 448 -12.17 -14.76 -7.81
CA LEU A 448 -11.38 -15.78 -8.49
C LEU A 448 -11.11 -17.01 -7.59
N ALA A 449 -10.83 -16.79 -6.30
CA ALA A 449 -10.62 -17.88 -5.34
C ALA A 449 -11.89 -18.73 -5.16
N LEU A 450 -13.05 -18.07 -5.06
CA LEU A 450 -14.36 -18.71 -4.96
C LEU A 450 -14.75 -19.43 -6.26
N GLU A 451 -14.43 -18.83 -7.42
CA GLU A 451 -14.68 -19.42 -8.73
C GLU A 451 -13.87 -20.69 -8.96
N GLU A 452 -12.58 -20.69 -8.58
CA GLU A 452 -11.75 -21.90 -8.62
C GLU A 452 -12.28 -22.97 -7.63
N ALA A 453 -12.69 -22.59 -6.42
CA ALA A 453 -13.25 -23.52 -5.43
C ALA A 453 -14.60 -24.14 -5.88
N LEU A 454 -15.41 -23.40 -6.66
CA LEU A 454 -16.72 -23.81 -7.15
C LEU A 454 -16.70 -24.32 -8.61
N GLY A 455 -15.54 -24.35 -9.26
CA GLY A 455 -15.42 -24.72 -10.68
C GLY A 455 -16.23 -23.83 -11.64
N ILE A 456 -16.40 -22.54 -11.31
CA ILE A 456 -17.15 -21.57 -12.10
C ILE A 456 -16.20 -20.92 -13.13
N ASP A 457 -16.56 -21.00 -14.41
CA ASP A 457 -15.98 -20.14 -15.44
C ASP A 457 -16.83 -18.85 -15.55
N PRO A 458 -16.29 -17.65 -15.25
CA PRO A 458 -17.01 -16.38 -15.40
C PRO A 458 -17.03 -15.89 -16.87
N GLY A 459 -16.23 -16.48 -17.76
CA GLY A 459 -16.13 -16.09 -19.16
C GLY A 459 -15.37 -14.78 -19.42
N PRO A 460 -14.97 -14.54 -20.68
CA PRO A 460 -14.06 -13.45 -21.04
C PRO A 460 -14.64 -12.04 -20.84
N ALA A 461 -15.96 -11.87 -20.88
CA ALA A 461 -16.61 -10.58 -20.66
C ALA A 461 -16.51 -10.12 -19.20
N VAL A 462 -16.84 -11.00 -18.25
CA VAL A 462 -16.71 -10.73 -16.81
C VAL A 462 -15.24 -10.48 -16.44
N SER A 463 -14.31 -11.29 -16.96
CA SER A 463 -12.87 -11.07 -16.78
C SER A 463 -12.42 -9.70 -17.32
N ARG A 464 -12.94 -9.24 -18.47
CA ARG A 464 -12.66 -7.90 -19.03
C ARG A 464 -13.19 -6.77 -18.15
N VAL A 465 -14.40 -6.88 -17.62
CA VAL A 465 -14.96 -5.88 -16.70
C VAL A 465 -14.11 -5.77 -15.44
N ARG A 466 -13.75 -6.91 -14.83
CA ARG A 466 -12.89 -6.95 -13.64
C ARG A 466 -11.51 -6.34 -13.91
N ALA A 467 -10.89 -6.66 -15.05
CA ALA A 467 -9.64 -6.01 -15.47
C ALA A 467 -9.81 -4.48 -15.63
N SER A 468 -10.92 -4.01 -16.21
CA SER A 468 -11.19 -2.58 -16.36
C SER A 468 -11.38 -1.87 -15.02
N LEU A 469 -12.03 -2.50 -14.03
CA LEU A 469 -12.13 -1.95 -12.69
C LEU A 469 -10.79 -1.93 -11.95
N LEU A 470 -9.92 -2.94 -12.13
CA LEU A 470 -8.57 -2.96 -11.56
C LEU A 470 -7.70 -1.85 -12.14
N GLU A 471 -7.78 -1.61 -13.45
CA GLU A 471 -7.01 -0.55 -14.09
C GLU A 471 -7.57 0.84 -13.77
N LEU A 472 -8.89 1.00 -13.58
CA LEU A 472 -9.47 2.24 -13.07
C LEU A 472 -9.08 2.51 -11.61
N GLU A 473 -9.05 1.48 -10.74
CA GLU A 473 -8.46 1.58 -9.40
C GLU A 473 -7.00 2.01 -9.50
N ARG A 474 -6.18 1.33 -10.30
CA ARG A 474 -4.76 1.63 -10.52
C ARG A 474 -4.51 3.07 -10.92
N VAL A 475 -5.20 3.57 -11.95
CA VAL A 475 -5.09 4.98 -12.38
C VAL A 475 -5.45 5.92 -11.24
N THR A 476 -6.60 5.70 -10.60
CA THR A 476 -7.10 6.61 -9.56
C THR A 476 -6.14 6.68 -8.37
N ARG A 477 -5.54 5.54 -7.97
CA ARG A 477 -4.60 5.48 -6.85
C ARG A 477 -3.21 6.00 -7.22
N HIS A 478 -2.71 5.70 -8.42
CA HIS A 478 -1.42 6.23 -8.89
C HIS A 478 -1.44 7.75 -9.08
N VAL A 479 -2.53 8.33 -9.61
CA VAL A 479 -2.68 9.79 -9.71
C VAL A 479 -2.72 10.45 -8.31
N ALA A 480 -3.41 9.83 -7.34
CA ALA A 480 -3.36 10.28 -5.95
C ALA A 480 -1.94 10.20 -5.35
N GLY A 481 -1.21 9.12 -5.64
CA GLY A 481 0.18 8.92 -5.21
C GLY A 481 1.15 9.95 -5.81
N ILE A 482 1.06 10.22 -7.12
CA ILE A 482 1.84 11.26 -7.82
C ILE A 482 1.59 12.63 -7.19
N GLY A 483 0.32 12.98 -6.95
CA GLY A 483 -0.03 14.23 -6.28
C GLY A 483 0.48 14.33 -4.84
N ALA A 484 0.46 13.23 -4.08
CA ALA A 484 0.96 13.21 -2.70
C ALA A 484 2.50 13.27 -2.64
N LEU A 485 3.21 12.61 -3.54
CA LEU A 485 4.66 12.75 -3.67
C LEU A 485 5.05 14.20 -3.96
N ALA A 486 4.29 14.90 -4.81
CA ALA A 486 4.47 16.33 -5.05
C ALA A 486 4.20 17.17 -3.79
N ASN A 487 3.20 16.82 -2.97
CA ASN A 487 2.91 17.49 -1.69
C ASN A 487 4.08 17.41 -0.71
N ASP A 488 4.68 16.22 -0.56
CA ASP A 488 5.72 15.97 0.44
C ASP A 488 7.07 16.66 0.12
N VAL A 489 7.20 17.15 -1.13
CA VAL A 489 8.28 18.06 -1.58
C VAL A 489 7.83 19.52 -1.74
N GLY A 490 6.66 19.88 -1.19
CA GLY A 490 6.17 21.26 -1.05
C GLY A 490 5.22 21.76 -2.15
N LEU A 491 4.83 20.93 -3.12
CA LEU A 491 3.99 21.32 -4.26
C LEU A 491 2.50 21.05 -4.01
N SER A 492 1.94 21.70 -2.99
CA SER A 492 0.53 21.54 -2.59
C SER A 492 -0.48 21.88 -3.70
N VAL A 493 -0.16 22.79 -4.62
CA VAL A 493 -1.00 23.11 -5.80
C VAL A 493 -1.06 21.93 -6.78
N ALA A 494 0.05 21.22 -6.98
CA ALA A 494 0.08 20.01 -7.80
C ALA A 494 -0.75 18.88 -7.15
N HIS A 495 -0.65 18.74 -5.82
CA HIS A 495 -1.50 17.83 -5.05
C HIS A 495 -2.99 18.13 -5.21
N ALA A 496 -3.40 19.40 -5.04
CA ALA A 496 -4.79 19.81 -5.21
C ALA A 496 -5.31 19.53 -6.63
N ARG A 497 -4.50 19.79 -7.67
CA ARG A 497 -4.83 19.44 -9.06
C ARG A 497 -5.03 17.93 -9.24
N ALA A 498 -4.13 17.11 -8.70
CA ALA A 498 -4.26 15.64 -8.71
C ALA A 498 -5.57 15.18 -8.06
N LEU A 499 -5.94 15.77 -6.91
CA LEU A 499 -7.21 15.47 -6.23
C LEU A 499 -8.45 15.78 -7.08
N THR A 500 -8.42 16.80 -7.96
CA THR A 500 -9.54 17.05 -8.89
C THR A 500 -9.72 15.93 -9.93
N LEU A 501 -8.63 15.28 -10.36
CA LEU A 501 -8.66 14.13 -11.27
C LEU A 501 -9.16 12.89 -10.53
N VAL A 502 -8.68 12.67 -9.30
CA VAL A 502 -9.16 11.60 -8.40
C VAL A 502 -10.66 11.74 -8.13
N GLU A 503 -11.16 12.95 -7.90
CA GLU A 503 -12.60 13.22 -7.73
C GLU A 503 -13.41 12.85 -8.98
N ARG A 504 -12.95 13.27 -10.17
CA ARG A 504 -13.58 12.93 -11.46
C ARG A 504 -13.65 11.42 -11.68
N LEU A 505 -12.53 10.72 -11.53
CA LEU A 505 -12.47 9.25 -11.64
C LEU A 505 -13.36 8.56 -10.59
N SER A 506 -13.46 9.11 -9.37
CA SER A 506 -14.32 8.56 -8.31
C SER A 506 -15.82 8.76 -8.57
N ARG A 507 -16.21 9.82 -9.29
CA ARG A 507 -17.61 10.04 -9.74
C ARG A 507 -17.98 9.05 -10.83
N HIS A 508 -17.14 8.96 -11.87
CA HIS A 508 -17.28 7.94 -12.92
C HIS A 508 -17.34 6.53 -12.32
N GLY A 509 -16.48 6.22 -11.34
CA GLY A 509 -16.54 4.96 -10.60
C GLY A 509 -17.87 4.71 -9.87
N ALA A 510 -18.50 5.75 -9.34
CA ALA A 510 -19.83 5.66 -8.74
C ALA A 510 -20.95 5.50 -9.78
N GLU A 511 -20.81 6.08 -10.97
CA GLU A 511 -21.72 5.86 -12.11
C GLU A 511 -21.61 4.42 -12.63
N LEU A 512 -20.39 3.91 -12.81
CA LEU A 512 -20.10 2.52 -13.23
C LEU A 512 -20.60 1.45 -12.25
N THR A 513 -20.47 1.66 -10.95
CA THR A 513 -20.64 0.59 -9.94
C THR A 513 -21.75 0.85 -8.92
N GLY A 514 -22.16 2.11 -8.76
CA GLY A 514 -22.97 2.59 -7.64
C GLY A 514 -22.15 2.95 -6.38
N HIS A 515 -20.82 2.85 -6.43
CA HIS A 515 -19.95 3.11 -5.27
C HIS A 515 -18.65 3.82 -5.66
N ARG A 516 -18.28 4.89 -4.94
CA ARG A 516 -17.07 5.69 -5.23
C ARG A 516 -15.74 4.95 -5.12
N LEU A 517 -15.73 3.80 -4.42
CA LEU A 517 -14.59 2.87 -4.32
C LEU A 517 -14.78 1.61 -5.20
N LEU A 518 -15.56 1.68 -6.29
CA LEU A 518 -15.71 0.63 -7.30
C LEU A 518 -16.24 -0.73 -6.79
N ARG A 519 -16.96 -0.72 -5.65
CA ARG A 519 -17.46 -1.91 -4.96
C ARG A 519 -18.76 -2.47 -5.55
N GLY A 520 -19.02 -3.74 -5.27
CA GLY A 520 -20.27 -4.45 -5.49
C GLY A 520 -20.36 -5.24 -6.81
N VAL A 521 -19.39 -5.07 -7.71
CA VAL A 521 -19.38 -5.65 -9.06
C VAL A 521 -18.65 -7.00 -9.13
N ALA A 522 -17.54 -7.17 -8.43
CA ALA A 522 -16.69 -8.36 -8.52
C ALA A 522 -17.22 -9.50 -7.63
N ARG A 523 -18.29 -10.18 -8.04
CA ARG A 523 -18.87 -11.35 -7.33
C ARG A 523 -18.67 -12.63 -8.15
N PRO A 524 -18.66 -13.84 -7.56
CA PRO A 524 -18.46 -15.09 -8.30
C PRO A 524 -19.42 -15.22 -9.49
N GLY A 525 -18.88 -15.59 -10.65
CA GLY A 525 -19.61 -15.74 -11.91
C GLY A 525 -20.19 -14.46 -12.52
N THR A 526 -19.90 -13.26 -11.97
CA THR A 526 -20.51 -12.00 -12.45
C THR A 526 -19.56 -10.79 -12.43
N GLY A 527 -19.95 -9.75 -13.18
CA GLY A 527 -19.21 -8.51 -13.33
C GLY A 527 -20.04 -7.45 -14.05
N THR A 528 -21.21 -7.10 -13.51
CA THR A 528 -22.15 -6.17 -14.16
C THR A 528 -21.83 -4.71 -13.81
N LEU A 529 -21.51 -3.90 -14.82
CA LEU A 529 -21.48 -2.44 -14.72
C LEU A 529 -22.88 -1.85 -14.89
N ARG A 530 -23.10 -0.67 -14.30
CA ARG A 530 -24.35 0.12 -14.41
C ARG A 530 -24.34 1.13 -15.55
N ALA A 531 -23.15 1.45 -16.06
CA ALA A 531 -22.89 2.39 -17.13
C ALA A 531 -21.70 1.89 -17.98
N PRO A 532 -21.58 2.30 -19.25
CA PRO A 532 -20.42 1.98 -20.07
C PRO A 532 -19.16 2.71 -19.56
N LEU A 533 -17.99 2.21 -19.95
CA LEU A 533 -16.71 2.87 -19.70
C LEU A 533 -16.60 4.14 -20.57
N ASP A 534 -16.05 5.24 -20.01
CA ASP A 534 -15.92 6.52 -20.72
C ASP A 534 -14.51 6.73 -21.27
N GLY A 535 -14.32 6.39 -22.54
CA GLY A 535 -13.04 6.61 -23.26
C GLY A 535 -12.66 8.09 -23.43
N VAL A 536 -13.63 9.02 -23.43
CA VAL A 536 -13.37 10.46 -23.56
C VAL A 536 -12.78 10.99 -22.26
N LEU A 537 -13.38 10.63 -21.11
CA LEU A 537 -12.84 10.92 -19.78
C LEU A 537 -11.41 10.38 -19.61
N TYR A 538 -11.14 9.15 -20.05
CA TYR A 538 -9.80 8.56 -19.89
C TYR A 538 -8.74 9.33 -20.69
N ARG A 539 -9.07 9.80 -21.89
CA ARG A 539 -8.19 10.66 -22.69
C ARG A 539 -7.95 12.02 -22.02
N GLU A 540 -9.02 12.68 -21.56
CA GLU A 540 -8.91 13.97 -20.85
C GLU A 540 -8.08 13.86 -19.56
N VAL A 541 -8.23 12.74 -18.82
CA VAL A 541 -7.42 12.47 -17.63
C VAL A 541 -5.95 12.26 -17.99
N ALA A 542 -5.64 11.57 -19.10
CA ALA A 542 -4.25 11.36 -19.55
C ALA A 542 -3.56 12.70 -19.84
N GLU A 543 -4.20 13.57 -20.62
CA GLU A 543 -3.71 14.91 -20.96
C GLU A 543 -3.44 15.75 -19.69
N ARG A 544 -4.41 15.80 -18.77
CA ARG A 544 -4.29 16.54 -17.51
C ARG A 544 -3.24 15.96 -16.55
N VAL A 545 -3.00 14.65 -16.56
CA VAL A 545 -1.89 14.02 -15.81
C VAL A 545 -0.54 14.44 -16.39
N ASP A 546 -0.41 14.49 -17.71
CA ASP A 546 0.84 14.90 -18.36
C ASP A 546 1.15 16.39 -18.12
N GLU A 547 0.15 17.28 -18.17
CA GLU A 547 0.29 18.69 -17.74
C GLU A 547 0.73 18.82 -16.28
N LEU A 548 0.06 18.09 -15.38
CA LEU A 548 0.37 18.07 -13.95
C LEU A 548 1.82 17.65 -13.72
N VAL A 549 2.22 16.51 -14.29
CA VAL A 549 3.57 15.96 -14.14
C VAL A 549 4.62 16.87 -14.77
N GLY A 550 4.33 17.48 -15.93
CA GLY A 550 5.20 18.50 -16.53
C GLY A 550 5.47 19.65 -15.56
N SER A 551 4.45 20.13 -14.84
CA SER A 551 4.62 21.19 -13.84
C SER A 551 5.41 20.76 -12.60
N VAL A 552 5.30 19.49 -12.18
CA VAL A 552 6.09 18.93 -11.07
C VAL A 552 7.56 18.78 -11.47
N LEU A 553 7.82 18.19 -12.64
CA LEU A 553 9.17 17.91 -13.12
C LEU A 553 9.94 19.17 -13.56
N ALA A 554 9.25 20.28 -13.83
CA ALA A 554 9.86 21.59 -14.07
C ALA A 554 10.47 22.22 -12.80
N ASN A 555 10.05 21.79 -11.60
CA ASN A 555 10.61 22.30 -10.35
C ASN A 555 11.84 21.47 -9.92
N THR A 556 13.02 21.96 -10.25
CA THR A 556 14.30 21.27 -9.99
C THR A 556 14.54 20.97 -8.51
N VAL A 557 14.14 21.88 -7.59
CA VAL A 557 14.32 21.70 -6.14
C VAL A 557 13.42 20.58 -5.60
N ALA A 558 12.19 20.48 -6.10
CA ALA A 558 11.29 19.39 -5.76
C ALA A 558 11.75 18.04 -6.31
N VAL A 559 12.31 18.04 -7.54
CA VAL A 559 12.81 16.83 -8.21
C VAL A 559 14.11 16.30 -7.58
N ASP A 560 14.97 17.18 -7.05
CA ASP A 560 16.21 16.80 -6.35
C ASP A 560 15.92 15.84 -5.18
N ARG A 561 14.82 16.09 -4.44
CA ARG A 561 14.33 15.23 -3.33
C ARG A 561 13.70 13.90 -3.78
N PHE A 562 13.63 13.62 -5.07
CA PHE A 562 13.23 12.29 -5.58
C PHE A 562 14.43 11.42 -5.96
N GLY A 563 15.51 12.03 -6.46
CA GLY A 563 16.70 11.31 -6.93
C GLY A 563 17.55 10.81 -5.77
N GLY A 564 17.99 9.55 -5.83
CA GLY A 564 18.88 8.94 -4.82
C GLY A 564 18.29 8.83 -3.41
N THR A 565 17.02 9.21 -3.23
CA THR A 565 16.33 9.20 -1.93
C THR A 565 15.65 7.87 -1.70
N ALA A 566 15.91 7.25 -0.53
CA ALA A 566 15.39 5.94 -0.15
C ALA A 566 15.55 4.86 -1.25
N VAL A 567 16.80 4.60 -1.64
CA VAL A 567 17.18 3.59 -2.63
C VAL A 567 16.97 2.18 -2.06
N LEU A 568 16.31 1.31 -2.83
CA LEU A 568 16.26 -0.13 -2.62
C LEU A 568 16.87 -0.82 -3.84
N CYS A 569 18.01 -1.52 -3.68
CA CYS A 569 18.62 -2.16 -4.83
C CYS A 569 17.92 -3.48 -5.21
N ALA A 570 18.15 -3.96 -6.43
CA ALA A 570 17.51 -5.16 -6.97
C ALA A 570 17.79 -6.43 -6.16
N GLU A 571 18.96 -6.53 -5.52
CA GLU A 571 19.31 -7.69 -4.68
C GLU A 571 18.51 -7.69 -3.38
N GLU A 572 18.45 -6.55 -2.68
CA GLU A 572 17.68 -6.36 -1.46
C GLU A 572 16.18 -6.56 -1.70
N ALA A 573 15.65 -5.95 -2.76
CA ALA A 573 14.27 -6.11 -3.19
C ALA A 573 13.90 -7.60 -3.44
N ARG A 574 14.85 -8.40 -3.97
CA ARG A 574 14.68 -9.83 -4.23
C ARG A 574 14.76 -10.65 -2.95
N ARG A 575 15.78 -10.41 -2.11
CA ARG A 575 15.95 -11.08 -0.80
C ARG A 575 14.73 -10.88 0.11
N LEU A 576 14.11 -9.69 0.08
CA LEU A 576 12.91 -9.39 0.84
C LEU A 576 11.61 -9.94 0.23
N GLY A 577 11.62 -10.42 -1.02
CA GLY A 577 10.43 -10.88 -1.74
C GLY A 577 9.44 -9.77 -2.06
N THR A 578 9.93 -8.55 -2.37
CA THR A 578 9.06 -7.41 -2.68
C THR A 578 8.21 -7.63 -3.93
N LEU A 579 7.04 -6.98 -3.97
CA LEU A 579 6.06 -7.09 -5.05
C LEU A 579 5.69 -5.72 -5.64
N GLY A 580 5.15 -5.73 -6.86
CA GLY A 580 4.45 -4.60 -7.44
C GLY A 580 5.32 -3.40 -7.79
N VAL A 581 4.83 -2.20 -7.49
CA VAL A 581 5.54 -0.94 -7.79
C VAL A 581 6.91 -0.89 -7.12
N VAL A 582 7.06 -1.42 -5.90
CA VAL A 582 8.34 -1.48 -5.17
C VAL A 582 9.33 -2.39 -5.89
N ALA A 583 8.88 -3.58 -6.31
CA ALA A 583 9.70 -4.55 -7.03
C ALA A 583 10.14 -4.00 -8.41
N ARG A 584 9.18 -3.49 -9.20
CA ARG A 584 9.42 -2.99 -10.57
C ARG A 584 10.25 -1.70 -10.60
N ALA A 585 10.10 -0.81 -9.61
CA ALA A 585 11.00 0.32 -9.42
C ALA A 585 12.42 -0.10 -9.01
N SER A 586 12.57 -1.24 -8.34
CA SER A 586 13.87 -1.81 -7.95
C SER A 586 14.49 -2.70 -9.03
N GLY A 587 13.87 -2.82 -10.21
CA GLY A 587 14.39 -3.60 -11.35
C GLY A 587 13.91 -5.06 -11.42
N LEU A 588 12.93 -5.47 -10.62
CA LEU A 588 12.37 -6.83 -10.63
C LEU A 588 11.09 -6.89 -11.46
N GLY A 589 11.04 -7.76 -12.46
CA GLY A 589 9.91 -7.89 -13.41
C GLY A 589 8.66 -8.61 -12.89
N VAL A 590 8.44 -8.66 -11.57
CA VAL A 590 7.32 -9.38 -10.94
C VAL A 590 6.02 -8.61 -11.15
N ASP A 591 5.05 -9.24 -11.81
CA ASP A 591 3.71 -8.69 -12.10
C ASP A 591 2.71 -9.81 -12.34
N ALA A 592 1.67 -9.92 -11.50
CA ALA A 592 0.69 -10.99 -11.62
C ALA A 592 -0.16 -10.90 -12.91
N ARG A 593 -0.16 -9.77 -13.64
CA ARG A 593 -0.79 -9.66 -14.97
C ARG A 593 -0.06 -10.46 -16.05
N VAL A 594 1.18 -10.86 -15.79
CA VAL A 594 2.03 -11.66 -16.70
C VAL A 594 2.21 -13.07 -16.15
N GLU A 595 2.46 -13.20 -14.84
CA GLU A 595 2.69 -14.49 -14.17
C GLU A 595 1.39 -15.30 -13.99
N HIS A 596 0.28 -14.64 -13.63
CA HIS A 596 -1.00 -15.27 -13.29
C HIS A 596 -2.21 -14.59 -14.00
N PRO A 597 -2.23 -14.52 -15.35
CA PRO A 597 -3.22 -13.73 -16.09
C PRO A 597 -4.61 -14.38 -16.09
N PHE A 598 -5.61 -13.69 -15.53
CA PHE A 598 -7.03 -14.06 -15.65
C PHE A 598 -7.78 -13.33 -16.78
N ALA A 599 -7.18 -12.26 -17.33
CA ALA A 599 -7.75 -11.39 -18.35
C ALA A 599 -6.64 -10.72 -19.19
N PRO A 600 -6.93 -10.23 -20.41
CA PRO A 600 -6.06 -9.29 -21.11
C PRO A 600 -5.86 -8.01 -20.29
N SER A 601 -4.65 -7.45 -20.31
CA SER A 601 -4.21 -6.36 -19.44
C SER A 601 -3.32 -5.35 -20.18
N PRO A 602 -3.00 -4.18 -19.59
CA PRO A 602 -1.98 -3.27 -20.12
C PRO A 602 -0.58 -3.90 -20.03
N PRO A 603 0.40 -3.42 -20.84
CA PRO A 603 1.78 -3.90 -20.73
C PRO A 603 2.40 -3.60 -19.35
N THR A 604 3.35 -4.44 -18.95
CA THR A 604 4.13 -4.27 -17.72
C THR A 604 5.37 -3.42 -17.97
N ARG A 605 5.76 -2.59 -16.98
CA ARG A 605 6.97 -1.75 -17.02
C ARG A 605 7.90 -2.09 -15.88
N VAL A 606 9.21 -1.99 -16.13
CA VAL A 606 10.26 -2.03 -15.10
C VAL A 606 11.11 -0.80 -15.29
N SER A 607 11.10 0.11 -14.32
CA SER A 607 11.87 1.37 -14.37
C SER A 607 13.32 1.17 -13.89
N GLY A 608 13.50 0.49 -12.76
CA GLY A 608 14.81 0.36 -12.12
C GLY A 608 15.28 1.66 -11.45
N GLY A 609 16.38 1.57 -10.69
CA GLY A 609 16.94 2.69 -9.91
C GLY A 609 16.59 2.65 -8.42
N GLY A 610 15.38 2.19 -8.08
CA GLY A 610 15.00 1.83 -6.71
C GLY A 610 14.81 3.00 -5.74
N ASP A 611 14.91 4.26 -6.18
CA ASP A 611 14.68 5.46 -5.36
C ASP A 611 13.21 5.95 -5.44
N VAL A 612 12.93 7.08 -4.77
CA VAL A 612 11.64 7.77 -4.88
C VAL A 612 11.32 8.10 -6.35
N ARG A 613 12.31 8.52 -7.13
CA ARG A 613 12.13 8.87 -8.55
C ARG A 613 11.70 7.68 -9.40
N ALA A 614 12.35 6.52 -9.25
CA ALA A 614 11.96 5.28 -9.91
C ALA A 614 10.52 4.88 -9.57
N ARG A 615 10.13 5.00 -8.30
CA ARG A 615 8.76 4.73 -7.82
C ARG A 615 7.73 5.77 -8.30
N PHE A 616 8.15 6.99 -8.64
CA PHE A 616 7.30 8.01 -9.28
C PHE A 616 7.11 7.68 -10.78
N ASP A 617 8.21 7.47 -11.51
CA ASP A 617 8.18 7.19 -12.96
C ASP A 617 7.47 5.85 -13.27
N GLN A 618 7.59 4.85 -12.40
CA GLN A 618 6.82 3.59 -12.48
C GLN A 618 5.30 3.84 -12.46
N ARG A 619 4.81 4.65 -11.50
CA ARG A 619 3.38 4.99 -11.38
C ARG A 619 2.89 5.77 -12.58
N LEU A 620 3.67 6.74 -13.06
CA LEU A 620 3.36 7.51 -14.26
C LEU A 620 3.26 6.63 -15.51
N GLY A 621 4.21 5.70 -15.68
CA GLY A 621 4.19 4.72 -16.77
C GLY A 621 2.96 3.82 -16.72
N GLU A 622 2.63 3.29 -15.54
CA GLU A 622 1.42 2.50 -15.34
C GLU A 622 0.13 3.31 -15.61
N VAL A 623 0.02 4.57 -15.15
CA VAL A 623 -1.15 5.44 -15.46
C VAL A 623 -1.37 5.60 -16.95
N ARG A 624 -0.31 5.89 -17.72
CA ARG A 624 -0.40 6.07 -19.18
C ARG A 624 -0.84 4.78 -19.89
N ASP A 625 -0.31 3.64 -19.49
CA ASP A 625 -0.68 2.34 -20.09
C ASP A 625 -2.12 1.93 -19.74
N SER A 626 -2.53 2.11 -18.48
CA SER A 626 -3.87 1.80 -18.02
C SER A 626 -4.91 2.68 -18.71
N LEU A 627 -4.68 4.00 -18.85
CA LEU A 627 -5.58 4.91 -19.57
C LEU A 627 -5.68 4.55 -21.06
N ALA A 628 -4.56 4.34 -21.75
CA ALA A 628 -4.54 3.94 -23.17
C ALA A 628 -5.09 2.53 -23.42
N TRP A 629 -5.17 1.68 -22.41
CA TRP A 629 -5.86 0.39 -22.46
C TRP A 629 -7.36 0.57 -22.20
N LEU A 630 -7.74 1.33 -21.17
CA LEU A 630 -9.13 1.63 -20.81
C LEU A 630 -9.89 2.32 -21.94
N GLU A 631 -9.27 3.30 -22.61
CA GLU A 631 -9.82 3.99 -23.79
C GLU A 631 -10.15 3.00 -24.93
N ARG A 632 -9.29 1.99 -25.16
CA ARG A 632 -9.50 0.99 -26.21
C ARG A 632 -10.56 -0.04 -25.86
N VAL A 633 -10.68 -0.44 -24.60
CA VAL A 633 -11.72 -1.41 -24.19
C VAL A 633 -13.09 -0.77 -23.98
N ALA A 634 -13.16 0.54 -23.77
CA ALA A 634 -14.42 1.29 -23.69
C ALA A 634 -15.24 1.26 -24.98
N ALA A 635 -14.62 0.94 -26.11
CA ALA A 635 -15.28 0.81 -27.42
C ALA A 635 -16.02 -0.54 -27.64
N GLY A 636 -16.17 -1.38 -26.61
CA GLY A 636 -16.86 -2.67 -26.70
C GLY A 636 -17.88 -2.87 -25.59
N ASP A 637 -19.14 -3.06 -25.97
CA ASP A 637 -20.21 -3.53 -25.08
C ASP A 637 -20.02 -5.00 -24.69
N GLU A 638 -20.33 -5.34 -23.44
CA GLU A 638 -21.30 -6.39 -23.10
C GLU A 638 -21.46 -6.53 -21.57
N VAL A 639 -22.71 -6.70 -21.13
CA VAL A 639 -23.06 -7.07 -19.76
C VAL A 639 -23.43 -8.55 -19.75
N VAL A 640 -22.77 -9.35 -18.91
CA VAL A 640 -23.04 -10.79 -18.80
C VAL A 640 -23.61 -11.14 -17.43
N GLY A 641 -24.66 -11.97 -17.45
CA GLY A 641 -25.37 -12.50 -16.28
C GLY A 641 -24.66 -13.71 -15.64
N PRO A 642 -25.26 -14.31 -14.60
CA PRO A 642 -24.59 -15.31 -13.75
C PRO A 642 -24.33 -16.65 -14.45
N SER A 643 -23.12 -17.17 -14.29
CA SER A 643 -22.81 -18.59 -14.53
C SER A 643 -23.51 -19.51 -13.50
N PRO A 644 -23.94 -20.72 -13.87
CA PRO A 644 -24.57 -21.66 -12.96
C PRO A 644 -23.58 -22.21 -11.93
N SER A 645 -24.03 -22.40 -10.68
CA SER A 645 -23.22 -22.98 -9.62
C SER A 645 -23.02 -24.49 -9.80
N ARG A 646 -21.82 -24.97 -9.48
CA ARG A 646 -21.50 -26.39 -9.25
C ARG A 646 -20.59 -26.50 -8.02
N SER A 647 -20.59 -27.68 -7.42
CA SER A 647 -20.06 -27.96 -6.07
C SER A 647 -20.65 -27.08 -4.95
N ARG A 648 -20.51 -27.57 -3.71
CA ARG A 648 -20.66 -26.76 -2.48
C ARG A 648 -19.33 -26.62 -1.74
N ASP A 649 -18.40 -27.54 -1.98
CA ASP A 649 -17.17 -27.70 -1.22
C ASP A 649 -15.98 -27.68 -2.17
N GLY A 650 -14.83 -27.23 -1.68
CA GLY A 650 -13.62 -27.08 -2.50
C GLY A 650 -12.65 -26.05 -1.95
N ALA A 651 -11.47 -25.94 -2.55
CA ALA A 651 -10.48 -24.92 -2.22
C ALA A 651 -9.91 -24.30 -3.49
N GLY A 652 -9.70 -22.98 -3.48
CA GLY A 652 -9.29 -22.20 -4.64
C GLY A 652 -8.44 -20.99 -4.26
N LEU A 653 -7.71 -20.46 -5.25
CA LEU A 653 -6.67 -19.44 -5.09
C LEU A 653 -6.84 -18.31 -6.12
N GLY A 654 -7.20 -17.14 -5.62
CA GLY A 654 -7.24 -15.92 -6.43
C GLY A 654 -5.91 -15.17 -6.34
N VAL A 655 -5.33 -14.85 -7.48
CA VAL A 655 -4.12 -14.03 -7.60
C VAL A 655 -4.42 -12.87 -8.55
N VAL A 656 -4.19 -11.64 -8.10
CA VAL A 656 -4.50 -10.40 -8.87
C VAL A 656 -3.41 -9.37 -8.64
N GLU A 657 -2.93 -8.71 -9.69
CA GLU A 657 -2.08 -7.52 -9.57
C GLU A 657 -2.92 -6.30 -9.18
N GLY A 658 -2.99 -5.99 -7.89
CA GLY A 658 -3.51 -4.71 -7.43
C GLY A 658 -2.61 -3.54 -7.85
N TRP A 659 -3.00 -2.31 -7.52
CA TRP A 659 -2.20 -1.13 -7.85
C TRP A 659 -0.88 -1.05 -7.05
N ARG A 660 -0.83 -1.65 -5.85
CA ARG A 660 0.39 -1.78 -5.04
C ARG A 660 1.30 -2.92 -5.50
N GLY A 661 0.72 -4.02 -5.97
CA GLY A 661 1.35 -5.31 -6.22
C GLY A 661 0.35 -6.48 -6.18
N ALA A 662 0.84 -7.69 -6.37
CA ALA A 662 0.01 -8.89 -6.33
C ALA A 662 -0.63 -9.13 -4.95
N VAL A 663 -1.96 -9.20 -4.92
CA VAL A 663 -2.77 -9.71 -3.79
C VAL A 663 -3.07 -11.19 -4.02
N VAL A 664 -3.11 -11.97 -2.94
CA VAL A 664 -3.41 -13.41 -2.97
C VAL A 664 -4.51 -13.71 -1.97
N HIS A 665 -5.51 -14.47 -2.39
CA HIS A 665 -6.62 -14.94 -1.55
C HIS A 665 -6.74 -16.46 -1.69
N ARG A 666 -6.68 -17.20 -0.59
CA ARG A 666 -7.01 -18.65 -0.58
C ARG A 666 -8.31 -18.85 0.19
N VAL A 667 -9.23 -19.61 -0.41
CA VAL A 667 -10.50 -19.99 0.24
C VAL A 667 -10.62 -21.51 0.33
N THR A 668 -11.32 -21.98 1.36
CA THR A 668 -11.80 -23.35 1.49
C THR A 668 -13.27 -23.29 1.91
N LEU A 669 -14.11 -24.01 1.17
CA LEU A 669 -15.55 -24.10 1.36
C LEU A 669 -15.93 -25.48 1.91
N ASP A 670 -16.87 -25.48 2.86
CA ASP A 670 -17.45 -26.65 3.53
C ASP A 670 -18.96 -26.39 3.74
N GLY A 671 -19.80 -27.31 3.30
CA GLY A 671 -21.26 -27.16 3.30
C GLY A 671 -21.79 -25.99 2.46
N GLY A 672 -21.00 -25.46 1.51
CA GLY A 672 -21.32 -24.21 0.79
C GLY A 672 -21.05 -22.93 1.59
N ARG A 673 -20.34 -23.03 2.73
CA ARG A 673 -19.92 -21.92 3.57
C ARG A 673 -18.40 -21.83 3.62
N VAL A 674 -17.89 -20.66 3.99
CA VAL A 674 -16.44 -20.45 4.15
C VAL A 674 -15.96 -21.18 5.40
N ALA A 675 -15.20 -22.25 5.22
CA ALA A 675 -14.47 -22.92 6.30
C ALA A 675 -13.21 -22.13 6.68
N ARG A 676 -12.52 -21.60 5.65
CA ARG A 676 -11.30 -20.80 5.82
C ARG A 676 -11.15 -19.81 4.67
N TRP A 677 -10.78 -18.58 5.00
CA TRP A 677 -10.35 -17.58 4.03
C TRP A 677 -9.12 -16.85 4.54
N SER A 678 -8.03 -16.86 3.77
CA SER A 678 -6.82 -16.13 4.10
C SER A 678 -6.41 -15.17 2.98
N VAL A 679 -5.83 -14.05 3.39
CA VAL A 679 -5.43 -12.95 2.51
C VAL A 679 -3.94 -12.69 2.65
N THR A 680 -3.30 -12.28 1.55
CA THR A 680 -1.98 -11.66 1.56
C THR A 680 -2.02 -10.41 0.69
N ASP A 681 -1.84 -9.25 1.31
CA ASP A 681 -1.63 -7.97 0.64
C ASP A 681 -0.13 -7.77 0.34
N PRO A 682 0.26 -7.14 -0.78
CA PRO A 682 1.68 -6.87 -1.08
C PRO A 682 2.38 -6.02 0.00
N SER A 683 1.66 -5.21 0.77
CA SER A 683 2.21 -4.46 1.91
C SER A 683 2.75 -5.40 2.99
N PHE A 684 2.12 -6.57 3.21
CA PHE A 684 2.65 -7.60 4.10
C PHE A 684 4.04 -8.08 3.67
N LEU A 685 4.43 -7.98 2.40
CA LEU A 685 5.81 -8.30 1.98
C LEU A 685 6.70 -7.04 1.91
N ASN A 686 6.15 -5.90 1.49
CA ASN A 686 6.91 -4.69 1.19
C ASN A 686 7.33 -3.84 2.40
N TRP A 687 6.68 -3.91 3.57
CA TRP A 687 7.01 -3.04 4.73
C TRP A 687 8.49 -3.01 5.18
N PRO A 688 9.23 -4.13 5.26
CA PRO A 688 10.64 -4.16 5.62
C PRO A 688 11.54 -3.49 4.58
N ALA A 689 11.10 -3.39 3.33
CA ALA A 689 11.85 -2.74 2.27
C ALA A 689 11.93 -1.22 2.49
N LEU A 690 10.90 -0.60 3.06
CA LEU A 690 10.97 0.81 3.49
C LEU A 690 12.00 1.01 4.61
N ALA A 691 11.99 0.13 5.62
CA ALA A 691 12.96 0.18 6.73
C ALA A 691 14.42 0.05 6.26
N LEU A 692 14.66 -0.80 5.24
CA LEU A 692 15.97 -1.02 4.65
C LEU A 692 16.42 0.14 3.74
N ALA A 693 15.50 0.68 2.94
CA ALA A 693 15.75 1.78 2.00
C ALA A 693 15.96 3.13 2.69
N LEU A 694 15.39 3.33 3.89
CA LEU A 694 15.58 4.55 4.69
C LEU A 694 16.98 4.69 5.32
N ARG A 695 17.83 3.65 5.26
CA ARG A 695 19.22 3.79 5.68
C ARG A 695 19.91 4.87 4.86
N ASP A 696 20.75 5.67 5.52
CA ASP A 696 21.49 6.80 4.95
C ASP A 696 20.59 7.93 4.38
N THR A 697 19.27 7.82 4.48
CA THR A 697 18.31 8.89 4.15
C THR A 697 18.19 9.86 5.33
N ILE A 698 17.96 11.15 5.08
CA ILE A 698 17.76 12.14 6.13
C ILE A 698 16.31 12.16 6.65
N VAL A 699 16.13 12.49 7.94
CA VAL A 699 14.79 12.56 8.58
C VAL A 699 13.79 13.46 7.82
N PRO A 700 14.16 14.63 7.27
CA PRO A 700 13.23 15.45 6.46
C PRO A 700 12.69 14.76 5.20
N ASP A 701 13.39 13.75 4.65
CA ASP A 701 12.96 12.99 3.47
C ASP A 701 12.16 11.72 3.81
N PHE A 702 12.00 11.38 5.09
CA PHE A 702 11.14 10.26 5.51
C PHE A 702 9.70 10.35 4.95
N PRO A 703 9.00 11.50 4.94
CA PRO A 703 7.63 11.58 4.41
C PRO A 703 7.53 11.16 2.94
N VAL A 704 8.35 11.76 2.07
CA VAL A 704 8.34 11.44 0.63
C VAL A 704 8.83 10.01 0.35
N ALA A 705 9.81 9.52 1.13
CA ALA A 705 10.24 8.13 1.08
C ALA A 705 9.08 7.18 1.43
N ASN A 706 8.45 7.36 2.60
CA ASN A 706 7.31 6.56 3.05
C ASN A 706 6.15 6.60 2.04
N LYS A 707 5.79 7.78 1.53
CA LYS A 707 4.72 7.92 0.53
C LYS A 707 5.08 7.33 -0.83
N SER A 708 6.37 7.20 -1.18
CA SER A 708 6.79 6.55 -2.43
C SER A 708 6.59 5.03 -2.41
N PHE A 709 6.67 4.38 -1.23
CA PHE A 709 6.28 2.98 -1.05
C PHE A 709 4.74 2.84 -0.98
N ASP A 710 4.06 3.79 -0.31
CA ASP A 710 2.59 3.91 -0.24
C ASP A 710 1.86 2.68 0.31
N LEU A 711 2.44 2.05 1.34
CA LEU A 711 1.99 0.75 1.85
C LEU A 711 0.72 0.86 2.71
N SER A 712 -0.13 -0.16 2.64
CA SER A 712 -1.33 -0.28 3.46
C SER A 712 -0.95 -0.79 4.86
N TYR A 713 -1.50 -0.16 5.90
CA TYR A 713 -1.45 -0.71 7.25
C TYR A 713 -2.60 -1.71 7.37
N ALA A 714 -3.81 -1.33 6.94
CA ALA A 714 -4.99 -2.19 6.92
C ALA A 714 -4.80 -3.52 6.17
N GLY A 715 -4.00 -3.55 5.10
CA GLY A 715 -3.64 -4.75 4.35
C GLY A 715 -2.45 -5.54 4.93
N ASN A 716 -1.56 -4.92 5.72
CA ASN A 716 -0.52 -5.64 6.46
C ASN A 716 -1.06 -6.27 7.75
N ASP A 717 -2.05 -5.62 8.36
CA ASP A 717 -2.51 -5.88 9.73
C ASP A 717 -3.68 -6.87 9.84
N LEU A 718 -4.24 -7.33 8.71
CA LEU A 718 -5.34 -8.29 8.48
C LEU A 718 -6.05 -8.90 9.73
#